data_AF-A0A559LMM5-F1
#
_entry.id   AF-A0A559LMM5-F1
#
_cell.length_a   1.000
_cell.length_b   1.000
_cell.length_c   1.000
_cell.angle_alpha   90.00
_cell.angle_beta   90.00
_cell.angle_gamma   90.00
#
_symmetry.space_group_name_H-M   'P 1'
#
loop_
_entity.id
_entity.type
_entity.pdbx_description
1 polymer ?
#
loop_
_entity_poly.entity_id
_entity_poly.type
_entity_poly.pdbx_seq_one_letter_code
_entity_poly.pdbx_strand_id
1 'polypeptide(L)'
;MAPRRLHEHIELSERGLPGADVSVLLLSICLVTLRSGGDLADPFLHHSAVHVTVKTLYAQVQAITHASIPLIQTGVILSAYEYASGQIGSAYISIAACIRMAQVVGVDAAYDKLGAVQEETRLHATSEWNLWWSIIVLERFILLEYSNTGRRDPMAVCPSPDVPLPSDTESNSEYIPTYCTMSSSTIQSSSGLSSFGRQAQAIYLLDCCLNKTSQSEQGDSEERLLKLQQLDKDLQKWLSVFMTQTLHEPGLRCGTIATVIRSLYILHEEMLSIAGSLPADADREGLLKSSEAALETITKIMIDVAKHHLDYIARHGVDSLAFCFPKQTQRTMSQINHLGTDESSQVGEDMHEPLLDIRQRYAYPSIVKQLVHIQAANVPQQKSLGFLEKLKCLYFKNRDHVGSSTQPTLRLRTINAFTQRKYVALSYTWKSSPEEVNVPDAGYLVQDIESGQMKQSSVRNTVFSRIKRYMDHINCKYLWIDQHCIHQQEGETKEIGMQAMDRVYSLSHHPAALLSRSISTTQQLQLLTDILSGSFVTMRGDKYLPSSSAHRKSVLDAFQLLHYITSDTWFSRGWTYQENYRANNNMTLLITHSPTINLEKPSHHFESLDGELLISSKDFYEEATKLCLAYSNYQPTPPYLTTILSRAKRYKISLPSSDGSAPVSMSPTIIEDIRSRQLERERDRLAIIANCCQYTKRLNSIQLQGNKQSLSLSLLTLVLMNGEILRNHPRDKLDVSAARKMTITEFLHKHFFYGLDCPWENAKLTFNKGCRFENVVLTEEGVRTKGYLWQFDGEIPTAKFRNDSQTRKRKRHRQPVRSPLEWLAEQLPDRYRVLSQRLYEILDLEVPSSAAEEWMLNMAGKVEEAIMMGNLLHTAKFLGSGPLGVAVFVGQAEDNSYGSSEMDSEMSTDSDDHDQGSYVFTSFDSAHCDRGGFDLNDLDKHVSLEVDCDSGISGRHIPRLYTKRWIHGLCFYQGRPPRPVIFPWPASLKDL
;
A
#
# COMPACT_ATOMS: atom_id res chain seq x y z
N MET A 1 3.62 -26.63 31.09
CA MET A 1 3.17 -26.89 32.47
C MET A 1 2.08 -27.95 32.41
N ALA A 2 2.09 -28.96 33.29
CA ALA A 2 1.04 -29.99 33.30
C ALA A 2 -0.31 -29.39 33.75
N PRO A 3 -1.46 -29.75 33.14
CA PRO A 3 -2.76 -29.16 33.46
C PRO A 3 -3.15 -29.24 34.94
N ARG A 4 -2.85 -30.36 35.60
CA ARG A 4 -3.10 -30.55 37.05
C ARG A 4 -2.38 -29.52 37.91
N ARG A 5 -1.12 -29.18 37.57
CA ARG A 5 -0.34 -28.17 38.30
C ARG A 5 -0.82 -26.75 38.09
N LEU A 6 -1.26 -26.44 36.87
CA LEU A 6 -1.89 -25.15 36.61
C LEU A 6 -3.17 -25.02 37.46
N HIS A 7 -3.94 -26.09 37.58
CA HIS A 7 -5.13 -26.12 38.44
C HIS A 7 -4.77 -25.97 39.92
N GLU A 8 -3.75 -26.65 40.43
CA GLU A 8 -3.25 -26.50 41.80
C GLU A 8 -2.79 -25.06 42.09
N HIS A 9 -2.06 -24.41 41.17
CA HIS A 9 -1.66 -23.01 41.33
C HIS A 9 -2.85 -22.05 41.32
N ILE A 10 -3.88 -22.33 40.52
CA ILE A 10 -5.13 -21.56 40.49
C ILE A 10 -5.91 -21.78 41.79
N GLU A 11 -6.08 -23.01 42.27
CA GLU A 11 -6.77 -23.31 43.53
C GLU A 11 -6.05 -22.71 44.75
N LEU A 12 -4.71 -22.71 44.75
CA LEU A 12 -3.92 -22.04 45.79
C LEU A 12 -4.07 -20.51 45.72
N SER A 13 -4.27 -19.94 44.53
CA SER A 13 -4.55 -18.51 44.32
C SER A 13 -6.00 -18.11 44.68
N GLU A 14 -6.94 -19.05 44.71
CA GLU A 14 -8.30 -18.79 45.21
C GLU A 14 -8.35 -18.71 46.74
N ARG A 15 -7.31 -19.23 47.44
CA ARG A 15 -7.18 -19.20 48.91
C ARG A 15 -6.36 -18.02 49.44
N GLY A 16 -5.82 -17.15 48.58
CA GLY A 16 -5.03 -15.96 48.94
C GLY A 16 -4.34 -15.33 47.71
N LEU A 17 -3.68 -14.16 47.85
CA LEU A 17 -2.96 -13.55 46.73
C LEU A 17 -1.85 -14.49 46.21
N PRO A 18 -1.82 -14.83 44.91
CA PRO A 18 -0.77 -15.68 44.36
C PRO A 18 0.62 -15.05 44.55
N GLY A 19 1.64 -15.89 44.73
CA GLY A 19 3.04 -15.43 44.75
C GLY A 19 3.38 -14.61 43.51
N ALA A 20 4.31 -13.65 43.65
CA ALA A 20 4.66 -12.74 42.55
C ALA A 20 5.20 -13.51 41.32
N ASP A 21 5.89 -14.62 41.55
CA ASP A 21 6.40 -15.54 40.53
C ASP A 21 5.28 -16.30 39.78
N VAL A 22 4.27 -16.79 40.49
CA VAL A 22 3.08 -17.44 39.89
C VAL A 22 2.23 -16.42 39.13
N SER A 23 2.09 -15.20 39.65
CA SER A 23 1.33 -14.12 39.01
C SER A 23 1.93 -13.73 37.66
N VAL A 24 3.26 -13.58 37.62
CA VAL A 24 3.98 -13.27 36.37
C VAL A 24 3.95 -14.45 35.40
N LEU A 25 3.98 -15.70 35.90
CA LEU A 25 3.76 -16.88 35.06
C LEU A 25 2.40 -16.85 34.37
N LEU A 26 1.31 -16.61 35.11
CA LEU A 26 -0.03 -16.51 34.54
C LEU A 26 -0.12 -15.40 33.50
N LEU A 27 0.48 -14.24 33.75
CA LEU A 27 0.55 -13.16 32.76
C LEU A 27 1.34 -13.54 31.51
N SER A 28 2.43 -14.30 31.65
CA SER A 28 3.18 -14.83 30.50
C SER A 28 2.38 -15.87 29.71
N ILE A 29 1.59 -16.72 30.38
CA ILE A 29 0.66 -17.63 29.73
C ILE A 29 -0.42 -16.83 28.97
N CYS A 30 -0.95 -15.76 29.57
CA CYS A 30 -1.86 -14.84 28.90
C CYS A 30 -1.21 -14.24 27.65
N LEU A 31 0.03 -13.73 27.74
CA LEU A 31 0.76 -13.17 26.59
C LEU A 31 0.78 -14.12 25.38
N VAL A 32 0.91 -15.43 25.63
CA VAL A 32 1.03 -16.44 24.57
C VAL A 32 -0.28 -17.10 24.16
N THR A 33 -1.34 -16.96 24.97
CA THR A 33 -2.69 -17.48 24.69
C THR A 33 -3.65 -16.42 24.15
N LEU A 34 -3.29 -15.13 24.23
CA LEU A 34 -4.02 -14.04 23.58
C LEU A 34 -4.07 -14.29 22.06
N ARG A 35 -5.28 -14.54 21.56
CA ARG A 35 -5.55 -14.90 20.16
C ARG A 35 -5.38 -13.68 19.25
N SER A 36 -4.62 -13.81 18.16
CA SER A 36 -4.75 -12.91 17.01
C SER A 36 -5.97 -13.33 16.18
N GLY A 37 -7.19 -13.05 16.68
CA GLY A 37 -8.40 -13.29 15.89
C GLY A 37 -9.70 -13.61 16.65
N GLY A 38 -9.72 -13.60 17.99
CA GLY A 38 -10.97 -13.80 18.75
C GLY A 38 -11.76 -12.50 18.98
N ASP A 39 -13.05 -12.63 19.31
CA ASP A 39 -14.04 -11.58 19.65
C ASP A 39 -13.62 -10.54 20.73
N LEU A 40 -12.41 -10.68 21.28
CA LEU A 40 -11.79 -9.79 22.26
C LEU A 40 -10.59 -9.01 21.69
N ALA A 41 -10.51 -8.85 20.36
CA ALA A 41 -9.51 -8.01 19.69
C ALA A 41 -9.76 -6.52 19.98
N ASP A 42 -9.50 -6.12 21.23
CA ASP A 42 -9.37 -4.73 21.64
C ASP A 42 -8.06 -4.16 21.05
N PRO A 43 -8.10 -3.11 20.22
CA PRO A 43 -6.89 -2.45 19.69
C PRO A 43 -5.94 -1.91 20.77
N PHE A 44 -6.39 -1.79 22.04
CA PHE A 44 -5.54 -1.36 23.15
C PHE A 44 -4.61 -2.45 23.69
N LEU A 45 -4.88 -3.72 23.42
CA LEU A 45 -4.01 -4.85 23.80
C LEU A 45 -2.98 -5.11 22.70
N HIS A 46 -2.11 -4.13 22.45
CA HIS A 46 -0.91 -4.38 21.65
C HIS A 46 -0.08 -5.47 22.34
N HIS A 47 0.10 -6.64 21.69
CA HIS A 47 0.97 -7.72 22.18
C HIS A 47 2.37 -7.23 22.57
N SER A 48 2.87 -6.17 21.92
CA SER A 48 4.11 -5.48 22.30
C SER A 48 4.02 -4.76 23.65
N ALA A 49 2.91 -4.09 23.97
CA ALA A 49 2.70 -3.45 25.25
C ALA A 49 2.58 -4.49 26.38
N VAL A 50 1.80 -5.56 26.16
CA VAL A 50 1.70 -6.68 27.12
C VAL A 50 3.05 -7.34 27.35
N HIS A 51 3.83 -7.57 26.28
CA HIS A 51 5.20 -8.09 26.39
C HIS A 51 6.10 -7.19 27.24
N VAL A 52 6.08 -5.87 27.01
CA VAL A 52 6.87 -4.90 27.79
C VAL A 52 6.45 -4.93 29.26
N THR A 53 5.14 -4.99 29.56
CA THR A 53 4.62 -5.10 30.93
C THR A 53 5.07 -6.39 31.60
N VAL A 54 4.85 -7.55 30.96
CA VAL A 54 5.25 -8.87 31.47
C VAL A 54 6.75 -8.90 31.73
N LYS A 55 7.56 -8.38 30.80
CA LYS A 55 9.02 -8.33 30.94
C LYS A 55 9.49 -7.42 32.06
N THR A 56 8.84 -6.27 32.24
CA THR A 56 9.15 -5.35 33.34
C THR A 56 8.85 -5.99 34.69
N LEU A 57 7.67 -6.60 34.82
CA LEU A 57 7.27 -7.32 36.03
C LEU A 57 8.18 -8.52 36.30
N TYR A 58 8.52 -9.30 35.26
CA TYR A 58 9.46 -10.41 35.36
C TYR A 58 10.82 -9.95 35.89
N ALA A 59 11.38 -8.85 35.36
CA ALA A 59 12.64 -8.31 35.85
C ALA A 59 12.57 -7.84 37.31
N GLN A 60 11.44 -7.23 37.72
CA GLN A 60 11.21 -6.82 39.11
C GLN A 60 11.12 -8.03 40.05
N VAL A 61 10.32 -9.04 39.68
CA VAL A 61 10.19 -10.29 40.46
C VAL A 61 11.54 -10.99 40.57
N GLN A 62 12.26 -11.13 39.46
CA GLN A 62 13.60 -11.71 39.43
C GLN A 62 14.59 -10.99 40.37
N ALA A 63 14.44 -9.68 40.58
CA ALA A 63 15.31 -8.91 41.47
C ALA A 63 14.97 -9.07 42.96
N ILE A 64 13.72 -9.42 43.31
CA ILE A 64 13.24 -9.44 44.71
C ILE A 64 12.97 -10.85 45.24
N THR A 65 12.79 -11.86 44.38
CA THR A 65 12.52 -13.24 44.79
C THR A 65 13.68 -14.17 44.48
N HIS A 66 13.84 -15.24 45.27
CA HIS A 66 14.75 -16.34 44.92
C HIS A 66 14.29 -17.07 43.65
N ALA A 67 15.22 -17.74 42.96
CA ALA A 67 14.90 -18.54 41.79
C ALA A 67 13.86 -19.63 42.14
N SER A 68 12.79 -19.70 41.35
CA SER A 68 11.68 -20.66 41.53
C SER A 68 11.26 -21.25 40.19
N ILE A 69 10.60 -22.42 40.23
CA ILE A 69 10.09 -23.09 39.02
C ILE A 69 9.12 -22.21 38.22
N PRO A 70 8.12 -21.52 38.83
CA PRO A 70 7.23 -20.61 38.09
C PRO A 70 7.98 -19.46 37.41
N LEU A 71 9.00 -18.91 38.07
CA LEU A 71 9.82 -17.85 37.51
C LEU A 71 10.63 -18.33 36.31
N ILE A 72 11.25 -19.52 36.39
CA ILE A 72 11.98 -20.12 35.26
C ILE A 72 11.02 -20.38 34.08
N GLN A 73 9.84 -20.94 34.35
CA GLN A 73 8.82 -21.18 33.32
C GLN A 73 8.39 -19.89 32.63
N THR A 74 8.20 -18.81 33.39
CA THR A 74 7.87 -17.50 32.83
C THR A 74 8.97 -17.03 31.88
N GLY A 75 10.23 -17.10 32.30
CA GLY A 75 11.35 -16.67 31.47
C GLY A 75 11.48 -17.49 30.19
N VAL A 76 11.19 -18.80 30.22
CA VAL A 76 11.16 -19.66 29.02
C VAL A 76 10.05 -19.23 28.06
N ILE A 77 8.83 -18.97 28.57
CA ILE A 77 7.70 -18.49 27.76
C ILE A 77 8.02 -17.12 27.14
N LEU A 78 8.60 -16.22 27.93
CA LEU A 78 9.01 -14.89 27.48
C LEU A 78 10.09 -14.97 26.40
N SER A 79 11.11 -15.81 26.60
CA SER A 79 12.16 -16.05 25.62
C SER A 79 11.60 -16.64 24.32
N ALA A 80 10.65 -17.56 24.40
CA ALA A 80 9.97 -18.12 23.22
C ALA A 80 9.19 -17.04 22.46
N TYR A 81 8.48 -16.16 23.16
CA TYR A 81 7.76 -15.05 22.54
C TYR A 81 8.72 -14.05 21.88
N GLU A 82 9.85 -13.75 22.53
CA GLU A 82 10.88 -12.86 21.99
C GLU A 82 11.56 -13.45 20.76
N TYR A 83 11.89 -14.74 20.80
CA TYR A 83 12.41 -15.50 19.68
C TYR A 83 11.43 -15.46 18.51
N ALA A 84 10.19 -15.88 18.73
CA ALA A 84 9.14 -15.81 17.74
C ALA A 84 8.96 -14.38 17.22
N SER A 85 9.10 -13.36 18.08
CA SER A 85 9.00 -11.95 17.69
C SER A 85 10.20 -11.37 16.93
N GLY A 86 11.24 -12.17 16.67
CA GLY A 86 12.47 -11.72 16.02
C GLY A 86 13.39 -10.90 16.95
N GLN A 87 13.11 -10.81 18.24
CA GLN A 87 13.98 -10.14 19.20
C GLN A 87 15.07 -11.10 19.70
N ILE A 88 15.87 -11.65 18.76
CA ILE A 88 16.82 -12.74 19.03
C ILE A 88 17.83 -12.38 20.13
N GLY A 89 18.34 -11.14 20.12
CA GLY A 89 19.22 -10.61 21.16
C GLY A 89 18.61 -10.66 22.57
N SER A 90 17.32 -10.30 22.66
CA SER A 90 16.57 -10.35 23.90
C SER A 90 16.30 -11.79 24.34
N ALA A 91 15.83 -12.62 23.40
CA ALA A 91 15.52 -14.02 23.67
C ALA A 91 16.74 -14.77 24.24
N TYR A 92 17.93 -14.48 23.68
CA TYR A 92 19.21 -15.01 24.14
C TYR A 92 19.54 -14.60 25.60
N ILE A 93 19.31 -13.33 25.97
CA ILE A 93 19.53 -12.87 27.34
C ILE A 93 18.52 -13.51 28.30
N SER A 94 17.24 -13.56 27.90
CA SER A 94 16.16 -14.14 28.69
C SER A 94 16.40 -15.63 28.97
N ILE A 95 16.77 -16.43 27.94
CA ILE A 95 17.05 -17.86 28.12
C ILE A 95 18.32 -18.10 28.94
N ALA A 96 19.35 -17.27 28.79
CA ALA A 96 20.57 -17.36 29.61
C ALA A 96 20.28 -17.15 31.11
N ALA A 97 19.35 -16.24 31.44
CA ALA A 97 18.89 -16.08 32.82
C ALA A 97 18.14 -17.32 33.32
N CYS A 98 17.28 -17.92 32.50
CA CYS A 98 16.58 -19.16 32.83
C CYS A 98 17.53 -20.32 33.10
N ILE A 99 18.58 -20.48 32.29
CA ILE A 99 19.60 -21.52 32.46
C ILE A 99 20.27 -21.40 33.83
N ARG A 100 20.71 -20.21 34.20
CA ARG A 100 21.35 -19.98 35.51
C ARG A 100 20.39 -20.21 36.68
N MET A 101 19.14 -19.76 36.57
CA MET A 101 18.13 -20.02 37.61
C MET A 101 17.80 -21.51 37.72
N ALA A 102 17.70 -22.23 36.60
CA ALA A 102 17.43 -23.66 36.57
C ALA A 102 18.53 -24.48 37.26
N GLN A 103 19.81 -24.12 37.06
CA GLN A 103 20.95 -24.72 37.76
C GLN A 103 20.94 -24.45 39.27
N VAL A 104 20.58 -23.22 39.68
CA VAL A 104 20.46 -22.87 41.11
C VAL A 104 19.35 -23.68 41.80
N VAL A 105 18.24 -23.94 41.10
CA VAL A 105 17.10 -24.71 41.62
C VAL A 105 17.35 -26.23 41.53
N GLY A 106 18.27 -26.68 40.68
CA GLY A 106 18.59 -28.10 40.45
C GLY A 106 17.67 -28.79 39.44
N VAL A 107 17.11 -28.03 38.51
CA VAL A 107 16.21 -28.55 37.44
C VAL A 107 16.99 -29.41 36.44
N ASP A 108 18.26 -29.12 36.22
CA ASP A 108 19.20 -29.84 35.36
C ASP A 108 19.57 -31.24 35.90
N ALA A 109 19.42 -31.46 37.21
CA ALA A 109 19.64 -32.74 37.88
C ALA A 109 18.32 -33.47 38.23
N ALA A 110 17.16 -32.98 37.75
CA ALA A 110 15.86 -33.54 38.11
C ALA A 110 15.69 -35.02 37.67
N TYR A 111 16.45 -35.45 36.65
CA TYR A 111 16.35 -36.80 36.12
C TYR A 111 16.71 -37.90 37.14
N ASP A 112 17.57 -37.61 38.12
CA ASP A 112 17.95 -38.55 39.19
C ASP A 112 16.75 -39.02 40.02
N LYS A 113 15.68 -38.21 40.05
CA LYS A 113 14.46 -38.45 40.84
C LYS A 113 13.32 -39.05 40.00
N LEU A 114 13.52 -39.31 38.71
CA LEU A 114 12.48 -39.90 37.84
C LEU A 114 12.11 -41.34 38.21
N GLY A 115 13.02 -42.05 38.90
CA GLY A 115 12.79 -43.40 39.41
C GLY A 115 12.19 -43.46 40.83
N ALA A 116 11.75 -42.33 41.39
CA ALA A 116 11.21 -42.30 42.75
C ALA A 116 9.96 -43.19 42.90
N VAL A 117 9.90 -43.94 44.01
CA VAL A 117 8.76 -44.82 44.35
C VAL A 117 7.48 -44.00 44.58
N GLN A 118 7.62 -42.81 45.17
CA GLN A 118 6.50 -41.90 45.42
C GLN A 118 6.10 -41.19 44.13
N GLU A 119 4.83 -41.38 43.73
CA GLU A 119 4.28 -40.83 42.49
C GLU A 119 4.41 -39.31 42.39
N GLU A 120 4.13 -38.60 43.48
CA GLU A 120 4.21 -37.13 43.54
C GLU A 120 5.63 -36.62 43.29
N THR A 121 6.65 -37.26 43.90
CA THR A 121 8.06 -36.94 43.68
C THR A 121 8.47 -37.21 42.23
N ARG A 122 8.01 -38.34 41.67
CA ARG A 122 8.27 -38.70 40.27
C ARG A 122 7.63 -37.71 39.30
N LEU A 123 6.39 -37.29 39.52
CA LEU A 123 5.71 -36.28 38.71
C LEU A 123 6.40 -34.91 38.81
N HIS A 124 6.92 -34.57 39.98
CA HIS A 124 7.72 -33.36 40.18
C HIS A 124 8.99 -33.37 39.34
N ALA A 125 9.77 -34.44 39.47
CA ALA A 125 10.98 -34.68 38.68
C ALA A 125 10.69 -34.65 37.17
N THR A 126 9.55 -35.23 36.73
CA THR A 126 9.15 -35.23 35.31
C THR A 126 8.92 -33.81 34.79
N SER A 127 8.19 -32.99 35.55
CA SER A 127 7.90 -31.61 35.16
C SER A 127 9.15 -30.73 35.13
N GLU A 128 10.08 -30.94 36.06
CA GLU A 128 11.37 -30.23 36.09
C GLU A 128 12.26 -30.69 34.94
N TRP A 129 12.32 -31.98 34.69
CA TRP A 129 13.10 -32.53 33.59
C TRP A 129 12.61 -32.06 32.22
N ASN A 130 11.29 -32.01 32.04
CA ASN A 130 10.67 -31.41 30.87
C ASN A 130 10.99 -29.91 30.72
N LEU A 131 11.11 -29.19 31.84
CA LEU A 131 11.51 -27.78 31.83
C LEU A 131 12.96 -27.61 31.39
N TRP A 132 13.87 -28.47 31.85
CA TRP A 132 15.27 -28.47 31.41
C TRP A 132 15.39 -28.72 29.90
N TRP A 133 14.71 -29.74 29.38
CA TRP A 133 14.67 -30.00 27.95
C TRP A 133 14.05 -28.85 27.14
N SER A 134 13.04 -28.16 27.70
CA SER A 134 12.44 -26.99 27.05
C SER A 134 13.46 -25.84 26.92
N ILE A 135 14.28 -25.63 27.95
CA ILE A 135 15.36 -24.65 27.95
C ILE A 135 16.40 -25.00 26.86
N ILE A 136 16.85 -26.26 26.80
CA ILE A 136 17.83 -26.72 25.80
C ILE A 136 17.30 -26.51 24.39
N VAL A 137 16.08 -26.99 24.10
CA VAL A 137 15.45 -26.89 22.78
C VAL A 137 15.38 -25.43 22.33
N LEU A 138 14.88 -24.54 23.19
CA LEU A 138 14.71 -23.13 22.86
C LEU A 138 16.06 -22.41 22.69
N GLU A 139 17.05 -22.69 23.54
CA GLU A 139 18.39 -22.13 23.40
C GLU A 139 19.03 -22.52 22.06
N ARG A 140 18.93 -23.79 21.66
CA ARG A 140 19.49 -24.23 20.37
C ARG A 140 18.84 -23.51 19.18
N PHE A 141 17.54 -23.30 19.21
CA PHE A 141 16.87 -22.51 18.17
C PHE A 141 17.31 -21.05 18.15
N ILE A 142 17.52 -20.43 19.31
CA ILE A 142 18.01 -19.05 19.39
C ILE A 142 19.44 -18.96 18.84
N LEU A 143 20.33 -19.89 19.20
CA LEU A 143 21.73 -19.91 18.74
C LEU A 143 21.86 -20.05 17.23
N LEU A 144 20.98 -20.84 16.62
CA LEU A 144 20.91 -21.03 15.17
C LEU A 144 20.52 -19.77 14.38
N GLU A 145 19.90 -18.79 15.03
CA GLU A 145 19.47 -17.52 14.40
C GLU A 145 20.37 -16.34 14.79
N TYR A 146 21.16 -16.47 15.85
CA TYR A 146 22.06 -15.43 16.34
C TYR A 146 23.33 -15.28 15.46
N SER A 147 23.62 -16.26 14.58
CA SER A 147 24.95 -16.58 14.06
C SER A 147 25.57 -15.57 13.07
N ASN A 148 24.93 -14.44 12.76
CA ASN A 148 25.48 -13.42 11.85
C ASN A 148 26.73 -12.68 12.40
N THR A 149 27.11 -12.90 13.67
CA THR A 149 28.28 -12.25 14.31
C THR A 149 29.30 -13.25 14.89
N GLY A 150 29.28 -14.51 14.45
CA GLY A 150 30.14 -15.61 14.96
C GLY A 150 29.37 -16.66 15.77
N ARG A 151 29.78 -17.93 15.67
CA ARG A 151 29.19 -19.05 16.44
C ARG A 151 29.48 -18.85 17.93
N ARG A 152 28.45 -19.02 18.77
CA ARG A 152 28.56 -19.01 20.24
C ARG A 152 28.34 -20.42 20.76
N ASP A 153 29.08 -20.78 21.81
CA ASP A 153 28.93 -22.07 22.45
C ASP A 153 27.61 -22.15 23.24
N PRO A 154 26.94 -23.32 23.24
CA PRO A 154 25.76 -23.51 24.05
C PRO A 154 26.02 -23.38 25.56
N MET A 155 25.14 -22.70 26.28
CA MET A 155 25.23 -22.51 27.74
C MET A 155 24.57 -23.66 28.51
N ALA A 156 23.43 -24.17 28.05
CA ALA A 156 22.80 -25.34 28.67
C ALA A 156 23.52 -26.62 28.22
N VAL A 157 23.96 -27.43 29.18
CA VAL A 157 24.61 -28.72 28.90
C VAL A 157 23.57 -29.71 28.38
N CYS A 158 23.81 -30.27 27.19
CA CYS A 158 22.97 -31.33 26.65
C CYS A 158 23.20 -32.63 27.44
N PRO A 159 22.14 -33.33 27.91
CA PRO A 159 22.27 -34.58 28.66
C PRO A 159 22.97 -35.70 27.87
N SER A 160 23.62 -36.62 28.59
CA SER A 160 24.21 -37.85 28.04
C SER A 160 23.14 -38.71 27.34
N PRO A 161 23.49 -39.43 26.25
CA PRO A 161 22.54 -40.28 25.53
C PRO A 161 21.90 -41.39 26.38
N ASP A 162 22.51 -41.73 27.52
CA ASP A 162 21.99 -42.74 28.45
C ASP A 162 20.96 -42.21 29.46
N VAL A 163 20.71 -40.90 29.45
CA VAL A 163 19.73 -40.25 30.33
C VAL A 163 18.32 -40.29 29.71
N PRO A 164 17.25 -40.40 30.52
CA PRO A 164 15.87 -40.30 30.04
C PRO A 164 15.56 -39.07 29.19
N LEU A 165 14.77 -39.27 28.14
CA LEU A 165 14.14 -38.19 27.36
C LEU A 165 12.96 -37.55 28.08
N PRO A 166 12.55 -36.33 27.66
CA PRO A 166 11.32 -35.74 28.16
C PRO A 166 10.11 -36.51 27.64
N SER A 167 8.99 -36.41 28.36
CA SER A 167 7.73 -37.09 28.05
C SER A 167 6.59 -36.08 27.91
N ASP A 168 5.62 -36.38 27.05
CA ASP A 168 4.37 -35.62 26.97
C ASP A 168 3.57 -35.85 28.26
N THR A 169 2.88 -34.82 28.74
CA THR A 169 2.20 -34.81 30.06
C THR A 169 0.68 -34.97 29.94
N GLU A 170 0.21 -35.73 28.95
CA GLU A 170 -1.23 -35.84 28.68
C GLU A 170 -2.03 -36.41 29.86
N SER A 171 -3.17 -35.76 30.06
CA SER A 171 -4.10 -35.89 31.17
C SER A 171 -5.16 -36.96 30.92
N ASN A 172 -5.39 -37.82 31.93
CA ASN A 172 -6.61 -38.60 32.23
C ASN A 172 -6.57 -40.14 32.18
N SER A 173 -5.41 -40.78 32.20
CA SER A 173 -5.32 -42.21 32.55
C SER A 173 -4.05 -42.51 33.35
N GLU A 174 -4.04 -43.62 34.09
CA GLU A 174 -2.91 -44.19 34.86
C GLU A 174 -1.69 -44.51 33.97
N TYR A 175 -1.13 -43.51 33.30
CA TYR A 175 0.01 -43.68 32.41
C TYR A 175 1.29 -43.42 33.18
N ILE A 176 2.01 -44.50 33.48
CA ILE A 176 3.39 -44.41 33.95
C ILE A 176 4.24 -44.01 32.74
N PRO A 177 4.92 -42.83 32.74
CA PRO A 177 5.79 -42.43 31.64
C PRO A 177 6.84 -43.52 31.41
N THR A 178 6.87 -44.09 30.21
CA THR A 178 7.95 -45.00 29.83
C THR A 178 9.14 -44.14 29.43
N TYR A 179 10.09 -43.97 30.36
CA TYR A 179 11.30 -43.21 30.11
C TYR A 179 12.21 -43.97 29.14
N CYS A 180 12.50 -43.35 28.01
CA CYS A 180 13.39 -43.89 26.96
C CYS A 180 14.67 -43.07 26.90
N THR A 181 15.80 -43.70 26.54
CA THR A 181 17.12 -43.06 26.40
C THR A 181 17.50 -42.97 24.92
N MET A 182 18.46 -42.12 24.53
CA MET A 182 18.97 -42.06 23.14
C MET A 182 19.60 -43.38 22.70
N SER A 183 20.31 -44.05 23.61
CA SER A 183 21.05 -45.29 23.35
C SER A 183 20.18 -46.55 23.23
N SER A 184 18.87 -46.47 23.52
CA SER A 184 17.99 -47.64 23.54
C SER A 184 17.71 -48.19 22.13
N SER A 185 18.14 -49.44 21.88
CA SER A 185 18.01 -50.15 20.59
C SER A 185 16.55 -50.37 20.14
N THR A 186 15.60 -50.34 21.07
CA THR A 186 14.16 -50.51 20.86
C THR A 186 13.48 -49.33 20.14
N ILE A 187 14.19 -48.23 19.89
CA ILE A 187 13.62 -46.94 19.42
C ILE A 187 13.70 -46.75 17.89
N GLN A 188 14.43 -47.62 17.17
CA GLN A 188 14.45 -47.57 15.70
C GLN A 188 13.08 -47.92 15.07
N SER A 189 12.16 -48.52 15.84
CA SER A 189 10.87 -49.04 15.32
C SER A 189 9.62 -48.71 16.13
N SER A 190 9.71 -48.06 17.30
CA SER A 190 8.54 -47.86 18.16
C SER A 190 7.75 -46.58 17.83
N SER A 191 6.45 -46.74 17.58
CA SER A 191 5.44 -45.68 17.42
C SER A 191 5.05 -44.98 18.73
N GLY A 192 5.61 -45.41 19.87
CA GLY A 192 5.18 -45.02 21.22
C GLY A 192 5.98 -43.90 21.90
N LEU A 193 6.94 -43.26 21.21
CA LEU A 193 7.69 -42.13 21.78
C LEU A 193 6.88 -40.82 21.67
N SER A 194 6.91 -40.03 22.74
CA SER A 194 6.24 -38.73 22.81
C SER A 194 6.77 -37.74 21.78
N SER A 195 5.94 -36.79 21.38
CA SER A 195 6.33 -35.72 20.45
C SER A 195 7.47 -34.87 21.00
N PHE A 196 7.47 -34.59 22.30
CA PHE A 196 8.56 -33.88 22.97
C PHE A 196 9.85 -34.71 23.02
N GLY A 197 9.76 -36.02 23.30
CA GLY A 197 10.90 -36.93 23.24
C GLY A 197 11.55 -36.98 21.84
N ARG A 198 10.74 -36.96 20.77
CA ARG A 198 11.22 -36.86 19.37
C ARG A 198 11.93 -35.53 19.10
N GLN A 199 11.38 -34.42 19.58
CA GLN A 199 12.05 -33.11 19.44
C GLN A 199 13.40 -33.08 20.17
N ALA A 200 13.47 -33.67 21.37
CA ALA A 200 14.71 -33.81 22.12
C ALA A 200 15.76 -34.65 21.37
N GLN A 201 15.34 -35.73 20.67
CA GLN A 201 16.23 -36.50 19.79
C GLN A 201 16.86 -35.64 18.69
N ALA A 202 16.05 -34.86 17.97
CA ALA A 202 16.55 -34.01 16.91
C ALA A 202 17.50 -32.92 17.45
N ILE A 203 17.20 -32.36 18.63
CA ILE A 203 18.05 -31.37 19.29
C ILE A 203 19.37 -31.98 19.77
N TYR A 204 19.38 -33.21 20.27
CA TYR A 204 20.61 -33.92 20.61
C TYR A 204 21.52 -34.12 19.39
N LEU A 205 20.95 -34.51 18.25
CA LEU A 205 21.69 -34.64 16.99
C LEU A 205 22.25 -33.28 16.51
N LEU A 206 21.46 -32.22 16.64
CA LEU A 206 21.91 -30.86 16.38
C LEU A 206 23.07 -30.45 17.30
N ASP A 207 22.98 -30.75 18.60
CA ASP A 207 24.04 -30.46 19.58
C ASP A 207 25.34 -31.18 19.22
N CYS A 208 25.25 -32.45 18.81
CA CYS A 208 26.40 -33.20 18.29
C CYS A 208 27.01 -32.54 17.04
N CYS A 209 26.18 -32.02 16.13
CA CYS A 209 26.63 -31.27 14.97
C CYS A 209 27.35 -29.98 15.36
N LEU A 210 26.76 -29.18 16.26
CA LEU A 210 27.35 -27.93 16.74
C LEU A 210 28.69 -28.18 17.45
N ASN A 211 28.76 -29.17 18.36
CA ASN A 211 30.00 -29.50 19.07
C ASN A 211 31.13 -29.98 18.14
N LYS A 212 30.81 -30.83 17.15
CA LYS A 212 31.81 -31.32 16.19
C LYS A 212 32.29 -30.25 15.20
N THR A 213 31.44 -29.26 14.91
CA THR A 213 31.78 -28.17 13.99
C THR A 213 32.47 -26.99 14.70
N SER A 214 32.23 -26.77 16.00
CA SER A 214 32.94 -25.76 16.82
C SER A 214 34.37 -26.16 17.23
N GLN A 215 34.74 -27.44 17.16
CA GLN A 215 36.11 -27.92 17.42
C GLN A 215 37.07 -27.58 16.25
N SER A 216 37.34 -26.29 16.07
CA SER A 216 38.49 -25.75 15.34
C SER A 216 39.57 -25.50 16.39
N GLU A 217 40.73 -26.16 16.43
CA GLU A 217 41.91 -25.71 15.68
C GLU A 217 43.10 -26.72 15.74
N GLN A 218 42.95 -27.95 16.25
CA GLN A 218 44.11 -28.81 16.60
C GLN A 218 44.07 -30.29 16.15
N GLY A 219 43.16 -30.70 15.27
CA GLY A 219 43.02 -32.10 14.82
C GLY A 219 43.27 -32.33 13.33
N ASP A 220 43.62 -33.56 12.95
CA ASP A 220 43.76 -34.02 11.57
C ASP A 220 42.45 -33.79 10.78
N SER A 221 42.57 -33.18 9.60
CA SER A 221 41.43 -32.77 8.76
C SER A 221 40.69 -33.98 8.16
N GLU A 222 41.40 -35.07 7.90
CA GLU A 222 40.80 -36.33 7.40
C GLU A 222 39.99 -37.04 8.49
N GLU A 223 40.52 -37.11 9.72
CA GLU A 223 39.80 -37.70 10.86
C GLU A 223 38.52 -36.91 11.19
N ARG A 224 38.57 -35.57 11.10
CA ARG A 224 37.38 -34.72 11.24
C ARG A 224 36.35 -35.03 10.16
N LEU A 225 36.77 -35.14 8.91
CA LEU A 225 35.88 -35.42 7.80
C LEU A 225 35.16 -36.77 7.95
N LEU A 226 35.87 -37.82 8.36
CA LEU A 226 35.27 -39.13 8.65
C LEU A 226 34.22 -39.06 9.76
N LYS A 227 34.47 -38.27 10.82
CA LYS A 227 33.51 -38.05 11.92
C LYS A 227 32.26 -37.28 11.48
N LEU A 228 32.39 -36.37 10.51
CA LEU A 228 31.27 -35.63 9.92
C LEU A 228 30.47 -36.51 8.95
N GLN A 229 31.13 -37.33 8.11
CA GLN A 229 30.47 -38.31 7.23
C GLN A 229 29.68 -39.37 8.02
N GLN A 230 30.20 -39.80 9.17
CA GLN A 230 29.44 -40.71 10.05
C GLN A 230 28.21 -40.01 10.62
N LEU A 231 28.33 -38.74 11.02
CA LEU A 231 27.19 -37.96 11.50
C LEU A 231 26.14 -37.71 10.41
N ASP A 232 26.57 -37.50 9.17
CA ASP A 232 25.68 -37.36 8.00
C ASP A 232 24.82 -38.63 7.83
N LYS A 233 25.46 -39.81 7.82
CA LYS A 233 24.74 -41.10 7.77
C LYS A 233 23.74 -41.26 8.90
N ASP A 234 24.11 -40.86 10.11
CA ASP A 234 23.24 -40.93 11.28
C ASP A 234 22.04 -39.96 11.13
N LEU A 235 22.28 -38.71 10.73
CA LEU A 235 21.23 -37.71 10.49
C LEU A 235 20.26 -38.15 9.38
N GLN A 236 20.77 -38.67 8.25
CA GLN A 236 19.95 -39.18 7.16
C GLN A 236 19.11 -40.39 7.60
N LYS A 237 19.69 -41.31 8.39
CA LYS A 237 18.95 -42.44 8.97
C LYS A 237 17.81 -41.96 9.86
N TRP A 238 18.07 -41.01 10.76
CA TRP A 238 17.04 -40.45 11.65
C TRP A 238 15.98 -39.65 10.90
N LEU A 239 16.38 -38.89 9.87
CA LEU A 239 15.44 -38.20 8.99
C LEU A 239 14.45 -39.19 8.34
N SER A 240 14.95 -40.32 7.82
CA SER A 240 14.10 -41.38 7.27
C SER A 240 13.13 -41.95 8.31
N VAL A 241 13.58 -42.13 9.56
CA VAL A 241 12.72 -42.61 10.66
C VAL A 241 11.63 -41.58 10.97
N PHE A 242 11.98 -40.29 11.06
CA PHE A 242 11.01 -39.24 11.34
C PHE A 242 9.99 -39.03 10.22
N MET A 243 10.40 -39.24 8.96
CA MET A 243 9.51 -39.13 7.79
C MET A 243 8.52 -40.30 7.69
N THR A 244 8.94 -41.53 8.02
CA THR A 244 8.12 -42.75 7.86
C THR A 244 7.08 -42.99 8.96
N GLN A 245 7.23 -42.37 10.13
CA GLN A 245 6.37 -42.59 11.30
C GLN A 245 5.27 -41.53 11.48
N THR A 246 4.96 -40.75 10.44
CA THR A 246 3.96 -39.69 10.49
C THR A 246 2.55 -40.24 10.28
N LEU A 247 1.80 -40.44 11.37
CA LEU A 247 0.34 -40.47 11.29
C LEU A 247 -0.17 -39.04 11.04
N HIS A 248 -1.22 -38.94 10.22
CA HIS A 248 -1.78 -37.77 9.53
C HIS A 248 -2.24 -36.55 10.38
N GLU A 249 -1.63 -36.22 11.51
CA GLU A 249 -1.97 -34.99 12.25
C GLU A 249 -1.11 -33.80 11.80
N PRO A 250 -1.71 -32.78 11.13
CA PRO A 250 -0.98 -31.59 10.67
C PRO A 250 -0.48 -30.76 11.86
N GLY A 251 0.79 -30.34 11.82
CA GLY A 251 1.34 -29.27 12.68
C GLY A 251 2.12 -29.69 13.93
N LEU A 252 1.92 -30.90 14.49
CA LEU A 252 2.56 -31.29 15.76
C LEU A 252 4.00 -31.84 15.64
N ARG A 253 4.47 -32.26 14.45
CA ARG A 253 5.79 -32.92 14.27
C ARG A 253 6.71 -32.28 13.22
N CYS A 254 6.32 -31.15 12.61
CA CYS A 254 7.14 -30.44 11.62
C CYS A 254 8.45 -29.87 12.20
N GLY A 255 8.46 -29.50 13.49
CA GLY A 255 9.65 -28.97 14.17
C GLY A 255 10.82 -29.96 14.23
N THR A 256 10.54 -31.26 14.38
CA THR A 256 11.58 -32.30 14.49
C THR A 256 12.29 -32.51 13.15
N ILE A 257 11.53 -32.63 12.06
CA ILE A 257 12.06 -32.77 10.70
C ILE A 257 12.87 -31.52 10.32
N ALA A 258 12.32 -30.33 10.56
CA ALA A 258 13.00 -29.07 10.28
C ALA A 258 14.34 -28.94 11.04
N THR A 259 14.39 -29.43 12.28
CA THR A 259 15.62 -29.42 13.10
C THR A 259 16.71 -30.30 12.46
N VAL A 260 16.38 -31.53 12.04
CA VAL A 260 17.33 -32.46 11.40
C VAL A 260 17.81 -31.95 10.05
N ILE A 261 16.89 -31.41 9.23
CA ILE A 261 17.25 -30.80 7.93
C ILE A 261 18.23 -29.64 8.14
N ARG A 262 18.00 -28.81 9.16
CA ARG A 262 18.90 -27.70 9.50
C ARG A 262 20.26 -28.18 10.01
N SER A 263 20.31 -29.29 10.75
CA SER A 263 21.58 -29.94 11.13
C SER A 263 22.34 -30.44 9.91
N LEU A 264 21.67 -31.07 8.95
CA LEU A 264 22.30 -31.52 7.68
C LEU A 264 22.87 -30.34 6.89
N TYR A 265 22.15 -29.21 6.84
CA TYR A 265 22.63 -28.00 6.17
C TYR A 265 23.95 -27.51 6.78
N ILE A 266 23.99 -27.34 8.11
CA ILE A 266 25.19 -26.89 8.84
C ILE A 266 26.35 -27.86 8.65
N LEU A 267 26.06 -29.16 8.65
CA LEU A 267 27.06 -30.21 8.47
C LEU A 267 27.70 -30.13 7.08
N HIS A 268 26.90 -30.04 6.01
CA HIS A 268 27.41 -29.97 4.65
C HIS A 268 28.13 -28.64 4.35
N GLU A 269 27.71 -27.53 4.95
CA GLU A 269 28.43 -26.26 4.87
C GLU A 269 29.84 -26.37 5.48
N GLU A 270 29.97 -27.01 6.65
CA GLU A 270 31.28 -27.25 7.27
C GLU A 270 32.13 -28.25 6.46
N MET A 271 31.52 -29.31 5.93
CA MET A 271 32.22 -30.28 5.07
C MET A 271 32.78 -29.61 3.81
N LEU A 272 32.06 -28.68 3.20
CA LEU A 272 32.56 -27.87 2.07
C LEU A 272 33.71 -26.95 2.49
N SER A 273 33.61 -26.30 3.65
CA SER A 273 34.68 -25.46 4.20
C SER A 273 35.98 -26.25 4.39
N ILE A 274 35.90 -27.44 5.01
CA ILE A 274 37.05 -28.33 5.21
C ILE A 274 37.58 -28.85 3.87
N ALA A 275 36.69 -29.29 2.97
CA ALA A 275 37.08 -29.78 1.64
C ALA A 275 37.81 -28.72 0.80
N GLY A 276 37.49 -27.43 0.99
CA GLY A 276 38.20 -26.31 0.37
C GLY A 276 39.68 -26.22 0.75
N SER A 277 40.04 -26.67 1.96
CA SER A 277 41.38 -26.58 2.54
C SER A 277 42.31 -27.77 2.27
N LEU A 278 41.78 -28.90 1.81
CA LEU A 278 42.55 -30.12 1.50
C LEU A 278 43.25 -30.05 0.12
N PRO A 279 44.25 -30.90 -0.18
CA PRO A 279 44.84 -31.04 -1.52
C PRO A 279 43.82 -31.53 -2.57
N ALA A 280 44.06 -31.28 -3.85
CA ALA A 280 43.17 -31.73 -4.92
C ALA A 280 43.39 -33.22 -5.24
N ASP A 281 42.47 -34.08 -4.80
CA ASP A 281 42.46 -35.52 -5.08
C ASP A 281 41.06 -35.98 -5.57
N ALA A 282 40.96 -37.14 -6.21
CA ALA A 282 39.71 -37.63 -6.83
C ALA A 282 38.55 -37.81 -5.81
N ASP A 283 38.87 -38.20 -4.57
CA ASP A 283 37.89 -38.34 -3.48
C ASP A 283 37.32 -36.99 -3.01
N ARG A 284 38.07 -35.89 -3.15
CA ARG A 284 37.62 -34.52 -2.83
C ARG A 284 36.53 -34.05 -3.78
N GLU A 285 36.68 -34.32 -5.08
CA GLU A 285 35.71 -33.86 -6.08
C GLU A 285 34.36 -34.59 -5.94
N GLY A 286 34.39 -35.89 -5.59
CA GLY A 286 33.19 -36.65 -5.26
C GLY A 286 32.47 -36.11 -4.02
N LEU A 287 33.22 -35.74 -2.99
CA LEU A 287 32.68 -35.15 -1.75
C LEU A 287 32.02 -33.79 -1.98
N LEU A 288 32.65 -32.91 -2.77
CA LEU A 288 32.13 -31.58 -3.10
C LEU A 288 30.78 -31.72 -3.82
N LYS A 289 30.73 -32.55 -4.88
CA LYS A 289 29.49 -32.80 -5.64
C LYS A 289 28.39 -33.40 -4.76
N SER A 290 28.74 -34.32 -3.86
CA SER A 290 27.78 -34.93 -2.94
C SER A 290 27.20 -33.91 -1.94
N SER A 291 28.04 -33.04 -1.38
CA SER A 291 27.58 -32.01 -0.43
C SER A 291 26.79 -30.90 -1.11
N GLU A 292 27.18 -30.46 -2.32
CA GLU A 292 26.42 -29.51 -3.12
C GLU A 292 25.03 -30.05 -3.48
N ALA A 293 24.96 -31.30 -3.95
CA ALA A 293 23.69 -31.94 -4.27
C ALA A 293 22.79 -32.12 -3.02
N ALA A 294 23.38 -32.41 -1.86
CA ALA A 294 22.66 -32.49 -0.60
C ALA A 294 22.08 -31.12 -0.20
N LEU A 295 22.86 -30.05 -0.29
CA LEU A 295 22.41 -28.68 0.00
C LEU A 295 21.30 -28.21 -0.96
N GLU A 296 21.42 -28.52 -2.25
CA GLU A 296 20.38 -28.23 -3.24
C GLU A 296 19.07 -28.96 -2.91
N THR A 297 19.17 -30.25 -2.57
CA THR A 297 18.02 -31.08 -2.19
C THR A 297 17.36 -30.55 -0.91
N ILE A 298 18.15 -30.23 0.11
CA ILE A 298 17.67 -29.65 1.38
C ILE A 298 16.95 -28.32 1.13
N THR A 299 17.54 -27.44 0.31
CA THR A 299 16.96 -26.14 -0.03
C THR A 299 15.61 -26.31 -0.73
N LYS A 300 15.52 -27.23 -1.69
CA LYS A 300 14.27 -27.54 -2.39
C LYS A 300 13.18 -28.08 -1.45
N ILE A 301 13.54 -29.01 -0.56
CA ILE A 301 12.62 -29.54 0.46
C ILE A 301 12.10 -28.39 1.34
N MET A 302 12.97 -27.50 1.80
CA MET A 302 12.56 -26.38 2.65
C MET A 302 11.66 -25.38 1.93
N ILE A 303 11.89 -25.12 0.63
CA ILE A 303 11.03 -24.28 -0.20
C ILE A 303 9.64 -24.92 -0.35
N ASP A 304 9.57 -26.23 -0.61
CA ASP A 304 8.30 -26.94 -0.79
C ASP A 304 7.52 -27.02 0.52
N VAL A 305 8.20 -27.27 1.64
CA VAL A 305 7.62 -27.22 3.00
C VAL A 305 7.10 -25.81 3.30
N ALA A 306 7.86 -24.76 3.00
CA ALA A 306 7.43 -23.38 3.18
C ALA A 306 6.19 -23.03 2.33
N LYS A 307 6.16 -23.43 1.05
CA LYS A 307 5.00 -23.25 0.16
C LYS A 307 3.76 -23.98 0.68
N HIS A 308 3.92 -25.24 1.11
CA HIS A 308 2.83 -26.02 1.68
C HIS A 308 2.28 -25.36 2.95
N HIS A 309 3.14 -24.87 3.83
CA HIS A 309 2.74 -24.14 5.03
C HIS A 309 2.07 -22.81 4.70
N LEU A 310 2.54 -22.05 3.71
CA LEU A 310 1.90 -20.82 3.26
C LEU A 310 0.49 -21.07 2.74
N ASP A 311 0.30 -22.12 1.95
CA ASP A 311 -1.00 -22.54 1.43
C ASP A 311 -1.91 -23.08 2.57
N TYR A 312 -1.33 -23.75 3.56
CA TYR A 312 -2.07 -24.19 4.75
C TYR A 312 -2.52 -23.02 5.63
N ILE A 313 -1.65 -22.04 5.90
CA ILE A 313 -1.95 -20.79 6.63
C ILE A 313 -3.03 -19.99 5.89
N ALA A 314 -2.92 -19.88 4.57
CA ALA A 314 -3.90 -19.18 3.74
C ALA A 314 -5.29 -19.84 3.81
N ARG A 315 -5.36 -21.16 3.99
CA ARG A 315 -6.60 -21.95 4.04
C ARG A 315 -7.20 -22.10 5.44
N HIS A 316 -6.38 -22.18 6.48
CA HIS A 316 -6.81 -22.53 7.85
C HIS A 316 -6.55 -21.43 8.90
N GLY A 317 -5.99 -20.28 8.48
CA GLY A 317 -5.60 -19.21 9.38
C GLY A 317 -4.28 -19.48 10.11
N VAL A 318 -3.69 -18.42 10.67
CA VAL A 318 -2.42 -18.46 11.45
C VAL A 318 -2.57 -19.27 12.74
N ASP A 319 -3.81 -19.50 13.18
CA ASP A 319 -4.19 -20.06 14.48
C ASP A 319 -3.86 -21.55 14.66
N SER A 320 -3.42 -22.23 13.61
CA SER A 320 -3.12 -23.67 13.59
C SER A 320 -1.63 -24.00 13.73
N LEU A 321 -0.75 -23.01 13.85
CA LEU A 321 0.69 -23.22 13.96
C LEU A 321 1.20 -23.05 15.39
N ALA A 322 2.13 -23.92 15.77
CA ALA A 322 2.87 -23.80 17.02
C ALA A 322 3.55 -22.43 17.12
N PHE A 323 3.58 -21.91 18.35
CA PHE A 323 3.97 -20.57 18.80
C PHE A 323 5.27 -19.96 18.21
N CYS A 324 6.14 -20.77 17.60
CA CYS A 324 7.46 -20.37 17.11
C CYS A 324 7.54 -20.00 15.63
N PHE A 325 6.45 -20.10 14.86
CA PHE A 325 6.53 -20.02 13.39
C PHE A 325 6.10 -18.70 12.73
N PRO A 326 5.06 -17.95 13.16
CA PRO A 326 4.45 -16.91 12.32
C PRO A 326 5.38 -15.75 11.91
N LYS A 327 6.21 -15.26 12.83
CA LYS A 327 7.09 -14.09 12.62
C LYS A 327 8.49 -14.49 12.15
N GLN A 328 8.95 -15.70 12.47
CA GLN A 328 10.15 -16.29 11.88
C GLN A 328 9.94 -16.42 10.37
N THR A 329 8.81 -17.00 9.92
CA THR A 329 8.46 -17.06 8.50
C THR A 329 8.31 -15.68 7.87
N GLN A 330 7.91 -14.64 8.61
CA GLN A 330 7.84 -13.27 8.09
C GLN A 330 9.24 -12.65 7.88
N ARG A 331 10.23 -13.03 8.70
CA ARG A 331 11.65 -12.66 8.50
C ARG A 331 12.36 -13.54 7.49
N THR A 332 12.10 -14.84 7.48
CA THR A 332 12.57 -15.73 6.40
C THR A 332 11.89 -15.33 5.09
N MET A 333 10.67 -14.79 5.08
CA MET A 333 10.06 -14.14 3.91
C MET A 333 10.87 -12.91 3.49
N SER A 334 11.32 -12.05 4.41
CA SER A 334 12.19 -10.93 4.04
C SER A 334 13.55 -11.39 3.51
N GLN A 335 14.15 -12.45 4.05
CA GLN A 335 15.44 -12.98 3.61
C GLN A 335 15.36 -13.88 2.37
N ILE A 336 14.29 -14.65 2.17
CA ILE A 336 14.01 -15.44 0.96
C ILE A 336 13.57 -14.51 -0.18
N ASN A 337 12.92 -13.38 0.11
CA ASN A 337 12.76 -12.32 -0.90
C ASN A 337 14.12 -11.71 -1.32
N HIS A 338 15.16 -11.83 -0.48
CA HIS A 338 16.54 -11.42 -0.79
C HIS A 338 17.44 -12.54 -1.35
N LEU A 339 17.16 -13.83 -1.09
CA LEU A 339 18.01 -14.97 -1.50
C LEU A 339 17.36 -15.87 -2.56
N GLY A 340 16.04 -15.84 -2.71
CA GLY A 340 15.26 -16.55 -3.73
C GLY A 340 14.96 -15.68 -4.96
N THR A 341 15.50 -14.48 -5.01
CA THR A 341 15.51 -13.66 -6.21
C THR A 341 16.78 -13.99 -6.96
N ASP A 342 16.65 -14.82 -7.99
CA ASP A 342 17.56 -14.73 -9.13
C ASP A 342 17.77 -13.23 -9.39
N GLU A 343 18.99 -12.72 -9.28
CA GLU A 343 19.34 -11.31 -9.59
C GLU A 343 18.90 -10.92 -11.02
N SER A 344 18.50 -11.89 -11.84
CA SER A 344 17.93 -11.70 -13.18
C SER A 344 16.43 -11.36 -13.19
N SER A 345 15.69 -11.54 -12.09
CA SER A 345 14.22 -11.40 -12.00
C SER A 345 13.73 -10.11 -11.30
N GLN A 346 14.56 -9.45 -10.49
CA GLN A 346 14.22 -8.20 -9.79
C GLN A 346 14.31 -6.93 -10.67
N VAL A 347 14.58 -7.06 -11.97
CA VAL A 347 14.73 -5.89 -12.83
C VAL A 347 13.35 -5.31 -13.20
N GLY A 348 12.81 -4.46 -12.31
CA GLY A 348 11.64 -3.62 -12.61
C GLY A 348 10.58 -3.45 -11.52
N GLU A 349 10.73 -3.99 -10.30
CA GLU A 349 9.78 -3.77 -9.18
C GLU A 349 10.46 -3.00 -8.03
N ASP A 350 10.67 -1.69 -8.23
CA ASP A 350 11.52 -0.84 -7.38
C ASP A 350 10.81 0.34 -6.72
N MET A 351 9.48 0.28 -6.57
CA MET A 351 8.64 1.37 -6.03
C MET A 351 8.86 1.67 -4.54
N HIS A 352 9.43 0.73 -3.79
CA HIS A 352 9.71 0.87 -2.35
C HIS A 352 11.15 1.24 -2.05
N GLU A 353 11.99 1.35 -3.07
CA GLU A 353 13.43 1.52 -2.91
C GLU A 353 13.81 3.00 -3.04
N PRO A 354 14.87 3.45 -2.35
CA PRO A 354 15.40 4.79 -2.52
C PRO A 354 15.89 5.05 -3.94
N LEU A 355 15.71 6.28 -4.44
CA LEU A 355 16.19 6.70 -5.77
C LEU A 355 17.69 6.46 -5.97
N LEU A 356 18.49 6.57 -4.90
CA LEU A 356 19.93 6.29 -4.96
C LEU A 356 20.25 4.83 -5.29
N ASP A 357 19.49 3.88 -4.73
CA ASP A 357 19.71 2.45 -4.91
C ASP A 357 19.21 2.00 -6.29
N ILE A 358 18.17 2.66 -6.81
CA ILE A 358 17.72 2.51 -8.19
C ILE A 358 18.83 2.96 -9.13
N ARG A 359 19.43 4.14 -8.93
CA ARG A 359 20.52 4.65 -9.76
C ARG A 359 21.69 3.66 -9.91
N GLN A 360 22.05 2.95 -8.84
CA GLN A 360 23.19 2.03 -8.83
C GLN A 360 22.96 0.74 -9.63
N ARG A 361 21.69 0.34 -9.87
CA ARG A 361 21.34 -0.94 -10.51
C ARG A 361 21.14 -0.87 -12.03
N TYR A 362 20.89 0.31 -12.60
CA TYR A 362 20.58 0.45 -14.02
C TYR A 362 21.74 1.05 -14.83
N ALA A 363 21.81 0.68 -16.12
CA ALA A 363 22.97 0.90 -16.99
C ALA A 363 23.42 2.36 -17.18
N TYR A 364 22.58 3.35 -16.87
CA TYR A 364 22.93 4.76 -16.99
C TYR A 364 23.21 5.40 -15.63
N PRO A 365 24.38 6.04 -15.43
CA PRO A 365 24.78 6.56 -14.13
C PRO A 365 23.98 7.79 -13.66
N SER A 366 23.21 8.43 -14.54
CA SER A 366 22.38 9.60 -14.21
C SER A 366 20.90 9.28 -14.39
N ILE A 367 20.10 9.60 -13.37
CA ILE A 367 18.64 9.41 -13.41
C ILE A 367 18.03 10.21 -14.56
N VAL A 368 18.48 11.46 -14.77
CA VAL A 368 17.99 12.33 -15.84
C VAL A 368 18.11 11.68 -17.22
N LYS A 369 19.24 11.03 -17.51
CA LYS A 369 19.44 10.32 -18.79
C LYS A 369 18.49 9.14 -18.95
N GLN A 370 18.18 8.43 -17.85
CA GLN A 370 17.18 7.37 -17.85
C GLN A 370 15.78 7.91 -18.15
N LEU A 371 15.39 9.05 -17.57
CA LEU A 371 14.09 9.67 -17.85
C LEU A 371 13.93 10.02 -19.34
N VAL A 372 14.97 10.61 -19.95
CA VAL A 372 14.99 10.94 -21.38
C VAL A 372 14.92 9.67 -22.25
N HIS A 373 15.59 8.59 -21.84
CA HIS A 373 15.54 7.31 -22.54
C HIS A 373 14.16 6.65 -22.46
N ILE A 374 13.56 6.59 -21.26
CA ILE A 374 12.22 6.01 -21.02
C ILE A 374 11.15 6.76 -21.83
N GLN A 375 11.29 8.08 -22.01
CA GLN A 375 10.37 8.87 -22.83
C GLN A 375 10.21 8.34 -24.26
N ALA A 376 11.21 7.61 -24.80
CA ALA A 376 11.12 7.02 -26.14
C ALA A 376 10.04 5.93 -26.26
N ALA A 377 9.59 5.34 -25.14
CA ALA A 377 8.51 4.35 -25.09
C ALA A 377 7.10 4.99 -25.06
N ASN A 378 6.98 6.28 -25.40
CA ASN A 378 5.72 7.01 -25.46
C ASN A 378 4.79 6.47 -26.55
N VAL A 379 3.52 6.24 -26.21
CA VAL A 379 2.45 5.89 -27.16
C VAL A 379 1.27 6.86 -27.00
N PRO A 380 0.67 7.33 -28.11
CA PRO A 380 -0.48 8.23 -28.06
C PRO A 380 -1.77 7.46 -27.69
N GLN A 381 -2.62 8.08 -26.87
CA GLN A 381 -3.91 7.51 -26.43
C GLN A 381 -4.93 7.29 -27.57
N GLN A 382 -4.70 7.86 -28.76
CA GLN A 382 -5.61 7.76 -29.91
C GLN A 382 -5.95 6.31 -30.33
N LYS A 383 -5.06 5.34 -30.03
CA LYS A 383 -5.32 3.91 -30.31
C LYS A 383 -6.54 3.37 -29.57
N SER A 384 -6.92 3.94 -28.42
CA SER A 384 -8.06 3.52 -27.60
C SER A 384 -9.42 3.98 -28.15
N LEU A 385 -9.47 4.99 -29.03
CA LEU A 385 -10.75 5.49 -29.58
C LEU A 385 -11.43 4.46 -30.47
N GLY A 386 -10.67 3.83 -31.36
CA GLY A 386 -11.18 2.77 -32.24
C GLY A 386 -11.72 1.58 -31.45
N PHE A 387 -11.19 1.32 -30.25
CA PHE A 387 -11.72 0.32 -29.33
C PHE A 387 -13.10 0.72 -28.77
N LEU A 388 -13.31 1.99 -28.42
CA LEU A 388 -14.58 2.51 -27.90
C LEU A 388 -15.67 2.64 -28.98
N GLU A 389 -15.30 3.00 -30.21
CA GLU A 389 -16.22 3.02 -31.36
C GLU A 389 -16.75 1.63 -31.72
N LYS A 390 -15.94 0.59 -31.46
CA LYS A 390 -16.25 -0.81 -31.73
C LYS A 390 -16.25 -1.63 -30.45
N LEU A 391 -16.80 -1.08 -29.37
CA LEU A 391 -16.85 -1.73 -28.06
C LEU A 391 -17.68 -3.02 -28.17
N LYS A 392 -17.08 -4.15 -27.81
CA LYS A 392 -17.79 -5.43 -27.76
C LYS A 392 -18.46 -5.57 -26.40
N CYS A 393 -19.77 -5.76 -26.38
CA CYS A 393 -20.56 -6.01 -25.19
C CYS A 393 -21.33 -7.32 -25.30
N LEU A 394 -21.52 -7.97 -24.16
CA LEU A 394 -22.33 -9.17 -24.01
C LEU A 394 -23.82 -8.81 -23.89
N TYR A 395 -24.69 -9.71 -24.34
CA TYR A 395 -26.11 -9.67 -24.04
C TYR A 395 -26.64 -11.10 -23.80
N PHE A 396 -27.64 -11.22 -22.93
CA PHE A 396 -28.29 -12.49 -22.64
C PHE A 396 -29.24 -12.86 -23.78
N LYS A 397 -29.13 -14.08 -24.32
CA LYS A 397 -30.09 -14.57 -25.31
C LYS A 397 -31.36 -15.07 -24.59
N ASN A 398 -32.53 -14.56 -24.98
CA ASN A 398 -33.81 -15.10 -24.51
C ASN A 398 -33.98 -16.55 -24.99
N ARG A 399 -34.57 -17.41 -24.14
CA ARG A 399 -34.85 -18.81 -24.48
C ARG A 399 -35.88 -18.85 -25.61
N ASP A 400 -35.52 -19.43 -26.74
CA ASP A 400 -36.50 -19.80 -27.77
C ASP A 400 -37.32 -20.98 -27.22
N HIS A 401 -38.65 -20.82 -27.14
CA HIS A 401 -39.58 -21.81 -26.58
C HIS A 401 -39.76 -23.05 -27.49
N VAL A 402 -38.73 -23.86 -27.74
CA VAL A 402 -38.90 -25.25 -28.20
C VAL A 402 -37.73 -26.08 -27.69
N GLY A 403 -38.03 -27.25 -27.11
CA GLY A 403 -37.15 -28.00 -26.22
C GLY A 403 -35.75 -28.34 -26.72
N SER A 404 -34.75 -27.96 -25.93
CA SER A 404 -33.54 -28.74 -25.68
C SER A 404 -32.97 -28.31 -24.33
N SER A 405 -32.44 -29.27 -23.59
CA SER A 405 -31.76 -29.05 -22.32
C SER A 405 -30.52 -28.17 -22.47
N THR A 406 -30.06 -27.63 -21.32
CA THR A 406 -28.68 -27.24 -20.96
C THR A 406 -28.17 -25.81 -21.23
N GLN A 407 -27.99 -25.05 -20.14
CA GLN A 407 -27.12 -23.88 -19.91
C GLN A 407 -27.49 -22.49 -20.52
N PRO A 408 -27.53 -21.41 -19.71
CA PRO A 408 -27.72 -20.03 -20.19
C PRO A 408 -26.55 -19.52 -21.04
N THR A 409 -26.85 -18.75 -22.10
CA THR A 409 -25.86 -18.31 -23.10
C THR A 409 -25.78 -16.79 -23.25
N LEU A 410 -24.55 -16.26 -23.40
CA LEU A 410 -24.28 -14.86 -23.70
C LEU A 410 -23.57 -14.73 -25.05
N ARG A 411 -24.00 -13.76 -25.86
CA ARG A 411 -23.41 -13.45 -27.17
C ARG A 411 -22.80 -12.06 -27.19
N LEU A 412 -21.80 -11.85 -28.03
CA LEU A 412 -21.16 -10.56 -28.21
C LEU A 412 -21.90 -9.74 -29.28
N ARG A 413 -21.99 -8.44 -29.05
CA ARG A 413 -22.44 -7.44 -30.02
C ARG A 413 -21.52 -6.23 -29.94
N THR A 414 -21.17 -5.70 -31.11
CA THR A 414 -20.42 -4.44 -31.19
C THR A 414 -21.38 -3.25 -31.07
N ILE A 415 -21.04 -2.31 -30.19
CA ILE A 415 -21.72 -1.04 -29.99
C ILE A 415 -20.70 0.10 -30.08
N ASN A 416 -21.16 1.31 -30.38
CA ASN A 416 -20.34 2.50 -30.29
C ASN A 416 -20.59 3.18 -28.94
N ALA A 417 -19.59 3.16 -28.05
CA ALA A 417 -19.74 3.63 -26.67
C ALA A 417 -20.04 5.14 -26.56
N PHE A 418 -19.65 5.95 -27.56
CA PHE A 418 -19.92 7.39 -27.55
C PHE A 418 -21.39 7.72 -27.78
N THR A 419 -22.04 6.97 -28.66
CA THR A 419 -23.45 7.15 -29.04
C THR A 419 -24.42 6.25 -28.25
N GLN A 420 -24.01 5.03 -27.94
CA GLN A 420 -24.79 4.03 -27.23
C GLN A 420 -24.23 3.80 -25.82
N ARG A 421 -24.53 4.73 -24.91
CA ARG A 421 -24.06 4.74 -23.51
C ARG A 421 -24.88 3.87 -22.55
N LYS A 422 -26.00 3.31 -23.03
CA LYS A 422 -26.88 2.44 -22.24
C LYS A 422 -26.37 0.98 -22.24
N TYR A 423 -25.28 0.76 -21.53
CA TYR A 423 -24.74 -0.56 -21.19
C TYR A 423 -24.34 -0.57 -19.71
N VAL A 424 -24.20 -1.76 -19.11
CA VAL A 424 -23.67 -1.95 -17.76
C VAL A 424 -22.17 -2.21 -17.85
N ALA A 425 -21.36 -1.42 -17.15
CA ALA A 425 -19.93 -1.70 -16.99
C ALA A 425 -19.72 -2.39 -15.64
N LEU A 426 -19.42 -3.69 -15.66
CA LEU A 426 -19.38 -4.51 -14.46
C LEU A 426 -17.98 -4.55 -13.83
N SER A 427 -17.88 -4.08 -12.59
CA SER A 427 -16.71 -4.18 -11.74
C SER A 427 -16.85 -5.34 -10.75
N TYR A 428 -15.92 -6.29 -10.77
CA TYR A 428 -15.89 -7.41 -9.83
C TYR A 428 -14.47 -7.99 -9.67
N THR A 429 -14.24 -8.78 -8.62
CA THR A 429 -12.96 -9.45 -8.40
C THR A 429 -12.89 -10.79 -9.11
N TRP A 430 -11.83 -11.08 -9.87
CA TRP A 430 -11.79 -12.32 -10.65
C TRP A 430 -11.63 -13.59 -9.79
N LYS A 431 -10.94 -13.47 -8.65
CA LYS A 431 -10.78 -14.56 -7.67
C LYS A 431 -11.95 -14.56 -6.69
N SER A 432 -12.44 -15.76 -6.36
CA SER A 432 -13.48 -15.95 -5.35
C SER A 432 -13.02 -15.44 -3.99
N SER A 433 -13.90 -14.75 -3.26
CA SER A 433 -13.60 -14.41 -1.86
C SER A 433 -13.76 -15.68 -0.99
N PRO A 434 -13.09 -15.75 0.18
CA PRO A 434 -13.27 -16.85 1.12
C PRO A 434 -14.73 -17.05 1.57
N GLU A 435 -15.56 -16.00 1.47
CA GLU A 435 -16.98 -16.06 1.85
C GLU A 435 -17.88 -16.68 0.74
N GLU A 436 -17.35 -16.87 -0.48
CA GLU A 436 -18.07 -17.45 -1.62
C GLU A 436 -17.78 -18.95 -1.82
N VAL A 437 -17.05 -19.58 -0.90
CA VAL A 437 -16.68 -21.00 -0.94
C VAL A 437 -17.94 -21.85 -0.77
N ASN A 438 -18.55 -22.27 -1.89
CA ASN A 438 -19.39 -23.49 -2.08
C ASN A 438 -20.36 -23.46 -3.29
N VAL A 439 -20.18 -22.61 -4.30
CA VAL A 439 -21.05 -22.64 -5.49
C VAL A 439 -20.34 -23.33 -6.65
N PRO A 440 -20.94 -24.33 -7.33
CA PRO A 440 -20.32 -24.95 -8.49
C PRO A 440 -20.07 -23.91 -9.58
N ASP A 441 -18.80 -23.81 -9.97
CA ASP A 441 -18.35 -22.95 -11.06
C ASP A 441 -18.81 -23.48 -12.42
N ALA A 442 -19.05 -22.55 -13.36
CA ALA A 442 -19.10 -22.79 -14.79
C ALA A 442 -20.37 -23.43 -15.39
N GLY A 443 -21.50 -22.71 -15.34
CA GLY A 443 -22.76 -23.08 -16.00
C GLY A 443 -23.17 -22.20 -17.20
N TYR A 444 -22.48 -21.08 -17.46
CA TYR A 444 -22.80 -20.17 -18.56
C TYR A 444 -21.84 -20.36 -19.75
N LEU A 445 -22.38 -20.38 -20.97
CA LEU A 445 -21.61 -20.36 -22.21
C LEU A 445 -21.54 -18.94 -22.77
N VAL A 446 -20.33 -18.44 -23.02
CA VAL A 446 -20.06 -17.10 -23.52
C VAL A 446 -19.40 -17.20 -24.89
N GLN A 447 -19.83 -16.35 -25.83
CA GLN A 447 -19.18 -16.25 -27.13
C GLN A 447 -17.77 -15.65 -26.99
N ASP A 448 -16.77 -16.39 -27.45
CA ASP A 448 -15.37 -16.00 -27.40
C ASP A 448 -15.05 -14.90 -28.42
N ILE A 449 -14.25 -13.92 -27.97
CA ILE A 449 -13.94 -12.71 -28.74
C ILE A 449 -13.04 -12.95 -29.96
N GLU A 450 -12.26 -14.05 -29.95
CA GLU A 450 -11.28 -14.41 -30.97
C GLU A 450 -11.86 -15.40 -31.98
N SER A 451 -12.38 -16.52 -31.49
CA SER A 451 -12.90 -17.63 -32.29
C SER A 451 -14.36 -17.45 -32.70
N GLY A 452 -15.12 -16.58 -32.02
CA GLY A 452 -16.56 -16.43 -32.23
C GLY A 452 -17.39 -17.64 -31.81
N GLN A 453 -16.75 -18.69 -31.27
CA GLN A 453 -17.38 -19.92 -30.79
C GLN A 453 -17.86 -19.77 -29.35
N MET A 454 -18.81 -20.60 -28.95
CA MET A 454 -19.30 -20.62 -27.56
C MET A 454 -18.33 -21.41 -26.69
N LYS A 455 -17.77 -20.77 -25.66
CA LYS A 455 -16.89 -21.40 -24.68
C LYS A 455 -17.48 -21.30 -23.28
N GLN A 456 -17.08 -22.21 -22.41
CA GLN A 456 -17.47 -22.17 -21.02
C GLN A 456 -16.78 -20.98 -20.33
N SER A 457 -17.55 -20.17 -19.61
CA SER A 457 -17.03 -18.97 -18.97
C SER A 457 -16.27 -19.30 -17.68
N SER A 458 -15.13 -18.65 -17.50
CA SER A 458 -14.37 -18.61 -16.25
C SER A 458 -15.01 -17.70 -15.17
N VAL A 459 -15.96 -16.85 -15.55
CA VAL A 459 -16.73 -16.01 -14.61
C VAL A 459 -17.73 -16.86 -13.83
N ARG A 460 -17.74 -16.68 -12.51
CA ARG A 460 -18.62 -17.37 -11.55
C ARG A 460 -20.11 -17.21 -11.91
N ASN A 461 -20.89 -18.27 -11.67
CA ASN A 461 -22.33 -18.28 -11.96
C ASN A 461 -23.12 -17.26 -11.12
N THR A 462 -22.67 -17.01 -9.89
CA THR A 462 -23.24 -16.02 -8.98
C THR A 462 -23.14 -14.61 -9.58
N VAL A 463 -21.99 -14.24 -10.13
CA VAL A 463 -21.77 -12.94 -10.79
C VAL A 463 -22.76 -12.72 -11.93
N PHE A 464 -22.91 -13.69 -12.84
CA PHE A 464 -23.85 -13.57 -13.96
C PHE A 464 -25.31 -13.51 -13.51
N SER A 465 -25.67 -14.29 -12.48
CA SER A 465 -27.05 -14.31 -11.99
C SER A 465 -27.42 -13.01 -11.29
N ARG A 466 -26.50 -12.46 -10.48
CA ARG A 466 -26.66 -11.16 -9.81
C ARG A 466 -26.76 -10.03 -10.82
N ILE A 467 -25.83 -9.96 -11.77
CA ILE A 467 -25.82 -8.86 -12.75
C ILE A 467 -27.01 -8.92 -13.72
N LYS A 468 -27.49 -10.12 -14.05
CA LYS A 468 -28.70 -10.28 -14.88
C LYS A 468 -29.91 -9.66 -14.19
N ARG A 469 -30.12 -9.94 -12.89
CA ARG A 469 -31.21 -9.32 -12.11
C ARG A 469 -31.11 -7.79 -12.11
N TYR A 470 -29.91 -7.26 -11.93
CA TYR A 470 -29.67 -5.82 -12.00
C TYR A 470 -30.00 -5.24 -13.39
N MET A 471 -29.49 -5.86 -14.46
CA MET A 471 -29.76 -5.45 -15.85
C MET A 471 -31.25 -5.47 -16.19
N ASP A 472 -31.99 -6.49 -15.73
CA ASP A 472 -33.43 -6.60 -15.91
C ASP A 472 -34.16 -5.46 -15.17
N HIS A 473 -33.72 -5.11 -13.95
CA HIS A 473 -34.26 -4.01 -13.14
C HIS A 473 -34.08 -2.64 -13.81
N ILE A 474 -32.88 -2.33 -14.29
CA ILE A 474 -32.59 -1.05 -14.98
C ILE A 474 -32.98 -1.05 -16.47
N ASN A 475 -33.54 -2.16 -16.97
CA ASN A 475 -33.90 -2.37 -18.37
C ASN A 475 -32.74 -2.06 -19.34
N CYS A 476 -31.59 -2.68 -19.08
CA CYS A 476 -30.36 -2.53 -19.87
C CYS A 476 -30.01 -3.83 -20.60
N LYS A 477 -29.74 -3.75 -21.90
CA LYS A 477 -29.55 -4.94 -22.76
C LYS A 477 -28.10 -5.40 -22.86
N TYR A 478 -27.15 -4.49 -22.64
CA TYR A 478 -25.73 -4.72 -22.92
C TYR A 478 -24.92 -4.73 -21.63
N LEU A 479 -23.98 -5.65 -21.55
CA LEU A 479 -23.08 -5.88 -20.43
C LEU A 479 -21.65 -5.84 -20.93
N TRP A 480 -20.82 -5.04 -20.29
CA TRP A 480 -19.38 -5.04 -20.52
C TRP A 480 -18.67 -5.63 -19.30
N ILE A 481 -17.79 -6.60 -19.56
CA ILE A 481 -16.95 -7.30 -18.58
C ILE A 481 -15.54 -7.37 -19.15
N ASP A 482 -14.56 -6.89 -18.41
CA ASP A 482 -13.14 -6.90 -18.79
C ASP A 482 -12.63 -8.28 -19.24
N GLN A 483 -12.97 -9.34 -18.50
CA GLN A 483 -12.49 -10.70 -18.76
C GLN A 483 -12.93 -11.28 -20.12
N HIS A 484 -14.09 -10.88 -20.63
CA HIS A 484 -14.68 -11.41 -21.89
C HIS A 484 -14.74 -10.40 -23.02
N CYS A 485 -14.77 -9.10 -22.70
CA CYS A 485 -14.90 -8.01 -23.67
C CYS A 485 -13.55 -7.44 -24.11
N ILE A 486 -12.45 -7.88 -23.49
CA ILE A 486 -11.06 -7.57 -23.87
C ILE A 486 -10.35 -8.86 -24.32
N HIS A 487 -9.46 -8.75 -25.31
CA HIS A 487 -8.57 -9.83 -25.73
C HIS A 487 -7.55 -10.13 -24.60
N GLN A 488 -7.57 -11.35 -24.06
CA GLN A 488 -6.78 -11.70 -22.87
C GLN A 488 -5.34 -12.16 -23.18
N GLN A 489 -5.08 -12.55 -24.44
CA GLN A 489 -3.74 -12.88 -24.92
C GLN A 489 -2.82 -11.65 -24.86
N GLU A 490 -1.55 -11.87 -24.52
CA GLU A 490 -0.57 -10.78 -24.46
C GLU A 490 -0.33 -10.19 -25.85
N GLY A 491 -0.37 -8.86 -25.94
CA GLY A 491 -0.18 -8.15 -27.19
C GLY A 491 -0.78 -6.74 -27.15
N GLU A 492 -0.62 -6.03 -28.25
CA GLU A 492 -1.03 -4.62 -28.40
C GLU A 492 -2.54 -4.43 -28.16
N THR A 493 -3.38 -5.37 -28.59
CA THR A 493 -4.84 -5.29 -28.41
C THR A 493 -5.27 -5.33 -26.95
N LYS A 494 -4.53 -6.08 -26.11
CA LYS A 494 -4.77 -6.13 -24.67
C LYS A 494 -4.37 -4.81 -24.00
N GLU A 495 -3.19 -4.29 -24.34
CA GLU A 495 -2.73 -2.98 -23.84
C GLU A 495 -3.72 -1.86 -24.21
N ILE A 496 -4.22 -1.84 -25.46
CA ILE A 496 -5.23 -0.87 -25.89
C ILE A 496 -6.51 -1.00 -25.04
N GLY A 497 -7.00 -2.22 -24.84
CA GLY A 497 -8.18 -2.47 -23.99
C GLY A 497 -7.98 -1.99 -22.55
N MET A 498 -6.84 -2.30 -21.94
CA MET A 498 -6.47 -1.87 -20.59
C MET A 498 -6.37 -0.34 -20.46
N GLN A 499 -5.74 0.31 -21.44
CA GLN A 499 -5.63 1.78 -21.51
C GLN A 499 -6.97 2.47 -21.79
N ALA A 500 -7.97 1.77 -22.31
CA ALA A 500 -9.29 2.31 -22.63
C ALA A 500 -10.35 2.08 -21.52
N MET A 501 -10.05 1.28 -20.50
CA MET A 501 -11.04 0.89 -19.48
C MET A 501 -11.61 2.11 -18.75
N ASP A 502 -10.81 3.12 -18.47
CA ASP A 502 -11.24 4.34 -17.82
C ASP A 502 -12.41 5.03 -18.53
N ARG A 503 -12.42 5.00 -19.87
CA ARG A 503 -13.50 5.54 -20.70
C ARG A 503 -14.71 4.63 -20.77
N VAL A 504 -14.51 3.31 -20.74
CA VAL A 504 -15.64 2.37 -20.70
C VAL A 504 -16.50 2.61 -19.46
N TYR A 505 -15.87 2.83 -18.29
CA TYR A 505 -16.60 3.14 -17.06
C TYR A 505 -17.14 4.56 -17.03
N SER A 506 -16.41 5.56 -17.55
CA SER A 506 -16.89 6.95 -17.54
C SER A 506 -18.04 7.22 -18.51
N LEU A 507 -18.10 6.50 -19.65
CA LEU A 507 -19.16 6.66 -20.66
C LEU A 507 -20.42 5.84 -20.35
N SER A 508 -20.30 4.81 -19.51
CA SER A 508 -21.43 3.97 -19.10
C SER A 508 -22.43 4.77 -18.28
N HIS A 509 -23.72 4.65 -18.60
CA HIS A 509 -24.79 5.19 -17.75
C HIS A 509 -25.03 4.35 -16.49
N HIS A 510 -24.60 3.08 -16.48
CA HIS A 510 -24.89 2.13 -15.39
C HIS A 510 -23.64 1.32 -14.99
N PRO A 511 -22.56 1.96 -14.52
CA PRO A 511 -21.44 1.24 -13.92
C PRO A 511 -21.87 0.61 -12.59
N ALA A 512 -21.57 -0.67 -12.40
CA ALA A 512 -22.02 -1.44 -11.25
C ALA A 512 -20.87 -2.28 -10.67
N ALA A 513 -20.73 -2.27 -9.34
CA ALA A 513 -19.76 -3.06 -8.61
C ALA A 513 -20.45 -4.13 -7.77
N LEU A 514 -19.99 -5.38 -7.90
CA LEU A 514 -20.47 -6.48 -7.07
C LEU A 514 -19.53 -6.68 -5.89
N LEU A 515 -20.04 -6.49 -4.68
CA LEU A 515 -19.34 -6.85 -3.45
C LEU A 515 -19.64 -8.32 -3.10
N SER A 516 -18.63 -9.02 -2.58
CA SER A 516 -18.73 -10.42 -2.15
C SER A 516 -19.31 -10.55 -0.74
N ARG A 517 -19.05 -9.56 0.12
CA ARG A 517 -19.58 -9.53 1.48
C ARG A 517 -21.09 -9.25 1.50
N SER A 518 -21.80 -9.89 2.44
CA SER A 518 -23.25 -9.81 2.59
C SER A 518 -23.66 -9.19 3.92
N ILE A 519 -24.78 -8.48 3.94
CA ILE A 519 -25.41 -7.99 5.17
C ILE A 519 -26.37 -9.04 5.71
N SER A 520 -26.09 -9.56 6.91
CA SER A 520 -26.80 -10.72 7.46
C SER A 520 -27.84 -10.34 8.53
N THR A 521 -27.74 -9.16 9.15
CA THR A 521 -28.62 -8.77 10.25
C THR A 521 -29.36 -7.44 9.99
N THR A 522 -30.57 -7.33 10.55
CA THR A 522 -31.36 -6.08 10.49
C THR A 522 -30.65 -4.92 11.20
N GLN A 523 -29.86 -5.20 12.24
CA GLN A 523 -29.06 -4.18 12.93
C GLN A 523 -27.98 -3.59 12.03
N GLN A 524 -27.27 -4.42 11.25
CA GLN A 524 -26.30 -3.94 10.27
C GLN A 524 -26.95 -3.08 9.18
N LEU A 525 -28.15 -3.47 8.71
CA LEU A 525 -28.89 -2.69 7.73
C LEU A 525 -29.30 -1.31 8.29
N GLN A 526 -29.80 -1.26 9.52
CA GLN A 526 -30.15 0.00 10.18
C GLN A 526 -28.91 0.88 10.36
N LEU A 527 -27.80 0.32 10.87
CA LEU A 527 -26.53 1.05 11.02
C LEU A 527 -26.02 1.60 9.69
N LEU A 528 -26.12 0.84 8.60
CA LEU A 528 -25.74 1.31 7.27
C LEU A 528 -26.64 2.48 6.82
N THR A 529 -27.93 2.43 7.12
CA THR A 529 -28.87 3.54 6.86
C THR A 529 -28.48 4.78 7.66
N ASP A 530 -28.11 4.60 8.93
CA ASP A 530 -27.70 5.69 9.83
C ASP A 530 -26.38 6.33 9.37
N ILE A 531 -25.46 5.53 8.82
CA ILE A 531 -24.22 6.01 8.19
C ILE A 531 -24.55 6.81 6.92
N LEU A 532 -25.33 6.24 6.00
CA LEU A 532 -25.65 6.87 4.71
C LEU A 532 -26.52 8.12 4.84
N SER A 533 -27.29 8.24 5.92
CA SER A 533 -28.06 9.45 6.24
C SER A 533 -27.23 10.55 6.90
N GLY A 534 -25.96 10.29 7.23
CA GLY A 534 -25.08 11.26 7.88
C GLY A 534 -25.44 11.54 9.35
N SER A 535 -26.24 10.68 9.99
CA SER A 535 -26.78 10.92 11.35
C SER A 535 -25.69 11.12 12.42
N PHE A 536 -24.50 10.54 12.22
CA PHE A 536 -23.37 10.59 13.14
C PHE A 536 -22.54 11.87 13.07
N VAL A 537 -22.72 12.71 12.05
CA VAL A 537 -21.88 13.89 11.80
C VAL A 537 -22.72 15.17 11.76
N THR A 538 -22.24 16.21 12.43
CA THR A 538 -22.74 17.59 12.32
C THR A 538 -21.67 18.50 11.72
N MET A 539 -22.10 19.48 10.93
CA MET A 539 -21.22 20.50 10.36
C MET A 539 -21.24 21.75 11.24
N ARG A 540 -20.05 22.24 11.65
CA ARG A 540 -19.86 23.60 12.19
C ARG A 540 -18.77 24.32 11.40
N GLY A 541 -19.16 25.31 10.61
CA GLY A 541 -18.25 25.94 9.65
C GLY A 541 -17.71 24.90 8.67
N ASP A 542 -16.40 24.90 8.44
CA ASP A 542 -15.71 23.95 7.53
C ASP A 542 -15.25 22.65 8.21
N LYS A 543 -15.66 22.40 9.47
CA LYS A 543 -15.23 21.22 10.23
C LYS A 543 -16.40 20.26 10.49
N TYR A 544 -16.13 18.98 10.28
CA TYR A 544 -17.00 17.87 10.65
C TYR A 544 -16.83 17.57 12.14
N LEU A 545 -17.93 17.51 12.89
CA LEU A 545 -17.95 17.22 14.31
C LEU A 545 -18.92 16.07 14.62
N PRO A 546 -18.68 15.28 15.67
CA PRO A 546 -19.62 14.28 16.16
C PRO A 546 -20.99 14.88 16.54
N SER A 547 -22.10 14.27 16.11
CA SER A 547 -23.46 14.77 16.38
C SER A 547 -23.87 14.75 17.87
N SER A 548 -23.42 13.76 18.66
CA SER A 548 -23.70 13.65 20.11
C SER A 548 -22.85 12.57 20.80
N SER A 549 -22.53 12.75 22.10
CA SER A 549 -21.83 11.75 22.93
C SER A 549 -22.69 10.53 23.31
N ALA A 550 -24.01 10.60 23.15
CA ALA A 550 -24.96 9.55 23.52
C ALA A 550 -24.88 8.28 22.63
N HIS A 551 -24.17 8.34 21.50
CA HIS A 551 -24.11 7.26 20.49
C HIS A 551 -22.77 6.52 20.45
N ARG A 552 -21.92 6.63 21.50
CA ARG A 552 -20.54 6.08 21.46
C ARG A 552 -20.47 4.61 21.04
N LYS A 553 -21.39 3.77 21.51
CA LYS A 553 -21.47 2.34 21.12
C LYS A 553 -21.87 2.17 19.66
N SER A 554 -22.93 2.86 19.22
CA SER A 554 -23.41 2.84 17.83
C SER A 554 -22.37 3.35 16.83
N VAL A 555 -21.52 4.30 17.22
CA VAL A 555 -20.40 4.79 16.39
C VAL A 555 -19.32 3.73 16.24
N LEU A 556 -18.95 3.01 17.30
CA LEU A 556 -18.00 1.90 17.20
C LEU A 556 -18.53 0.78 16.30
N ASP A 557 -19.82 0.44 16.46
CA ASP A 557 -20.49 -0.52 15.59
C ASP A 557 -20.50 -0.05 14.13
N ALA A 558 -20.66 1.26 13.89
CA ALA A 558 -20.57 1.86 12.56
C ALA A 558 -19.16 1.75 11.95
N PHE A 559 -18.09 2.02 12.72
CA PHE A 559 -16.71 1.82 12.27
C PHE A 559 -16.41 0.34 11.98
N GLN A 560 -16.91 -0.59 12.80
CA GLN A 560 -16.79 -2.02 12.55
C GLN A 560 -17.51 -2.44 11.28
N LEU A 561 -18.74 -1.94 11.03
CA LEU A 561 -19.49 -2.23 9.82
C LEU A 561 -18.80 -1.65 8.57
N LEU A 562 -18.32 -0.42 8.63
CA LEU A 562 -17.53 0.18 7.55
C LEU A 562 -16.25 -0.60 7.28
N HIS A 563 -15.55 -1.02 8.34
CA HIS A 563 -14.37 -1.87 8.20
C HIS A 563 -14.71 -3.23 7.57
N TYR A 564 -15.83 -3.84 7.96
CA TYR A 564 -16.32 -5.08 7.37
C TYR A 564 -16.56 -4.92 5.86
N ILE A 565 -17.33 -3.90 5.44
CA ILE A 565 -17.62 -3.64 4.02
C ILE A 565 -16.34 -3.31 3.24
N THR A 566 -15.51 -2.41 3.77
CA THR A 566 -14.25 -2.00 3.11
C THR A 566 -13.15 -3.06 3.19
N SER A 567 -13.36 -4.17 3.89
CA SER A 567 -12.46 -5.34 3.87
C SER A 567 -12.80 -6.33 2.76
N ASP A 568 -13.82 -6.05 1.95
CA ASP A 568 -14.02 -6.75 0.70
C ASP A 568 -12.80 -6.56 -0.24
N THR A 569 -12.39 -7.64 -0.90
CA THR A 569 -11.30 -7.66 -1.88
C THR A 569 -11.44 -6.63 -3.00
N TRP A 570 -12.66 -6.21 -3.30
CA TRP A 570 -12.93 -5.15 -4.27
C TRP A 570 -12.29 -3.81 -3.87
N PHE A 571 -12.24 -3.49 -2.57
CA PHE A 571 -11.64 -2.23 -2.09
C PHE A 571 -10.10 -2.26 -2.01
N SER A 572 -9.45 -3.43 -2.09
CA SER A 572 -7.99 -3.55 -2.02
C SER A 572 -7.30 -3.62 -3.39
N ARG A 573 -8.04 -3.95 -4.46
CA ARG A 573 -7.48 -4.12 -5.82
C ARG A 573 -7.28 -2.78 -6.53
N GLY A 574 -6.22 -2.66 -7.33
CA GLY A 574 -5.89 -1.41 -8.03
C GLY A 574 -6.81 -1.10 -9.23
N TRP A 575 -7.21 -2.12 -10.00
CA TRP A 575 -8.11 -1.93 -11.16
C TRP A 575 -9.51 -1.49 -10.74
N THR A 576 -10.10 -2.11 -9.70
CA THR A 576 -11.41 -1.73 -9.16
C THR A 576 -11.44 -0.30 -8.63
N TYR A 577 -10.31 0.19 -8.07
CA TYR A 577 -10.16 1.59 -7.70
C TYR A 577 -10.29 2.52 -8.91
N GLN A 578 -9.59 2.24 -10.01
CA GLN A 578 -9.71 3.03 -11.24
C GLN A 578 -11.16 3.01 -11.74
N GLU A 579 -11.78 1.83 -11.79
CA GLU A 579 -13.14 1.65 -12.28
C GLU A 579 -14.15 2.50 -11.49
N ASN A 580 -14.07 2.47 -10.17
CA ASN A 580 -14.89 3.33 -9.30
C ASN A 580 -14.57 4.82 -9.49
N TYR A 581 -13.29 5.18 -9.47
CA TYR A 581 -12.84 6.56 -9.60
C TYR A 581 -13.29 7.19 -10.93
N ARG A 582 -13.26 6.42 -12.02
CA ARG A 582 -13.61 6.87 -13.37
C ARG A 582 -15.11 6.81 -13.66
N ALA A 583 -15.86 5.92 -13.00
CA ALA A 583 -17.31 5.94 -12.99
C ALA A 583 -17.89 7.18 -12.25
N ASN A 584 -17.06 7.89 -11.49
CA ASN A 584 -17.38 9.15 -10.82
C ASN A 584 -18.64 9.00 -9.93
N ASN A 585 -19.69 9.79 -10.19
CA ASN A 585 -20.91 9.78 -9.38
C ASN A 585 -21.90 8.66 -9.76
N ASN A 586 -21.61 7.88 -10.80
CA ASN A 586 -22.58 6.93 -11.38
C ASN A 586 -22.40 5.49 -10.87
N MET A 587 -21.30 5.18 -10.17
CA MET A 587 -21.04 3.82 -9.70
C MET A 587 -22.07 3.37 -8.67
N THR A 588 -22.73 2.24 -8.94
CA THR A 588 -23.67 1.59 -8.01
C THR A 588 -22.99 0.39 -7.36
N LEU A 589 -22.95 0.33 -6.03
CA LEU A 589 -22.47 -0.82 -5.26
C LEU A 589 -23.66 -1.77 -4.99
N LEU A 590 -23.49 -3.06 -5.30
CA LEU A 590 -24.47 -4.11 -5.04
C LEU A 590 -23.97 -5.00 -3.90
N ILE A 591 -24.69 -4.96 -2.77
CA ILE A 591 -24.42 -5.75 -1.57
C ILE A 591 -25.53 -6.77 -1.37
N THR A 592 -25.20 -8.05 -1.25
CA THR A 592 -26.21 -9.07 -0.96
C THR A 592 -26.74 -8.92 0.45
N HIS A 593 -28.02 -9.24 0.66
CA HIS A 593 -28.60 -9.28 2.00
C HIS A 593 -29.33 -10.61 2.25
N SER A 594 -29.40 -11.02 3.52
CA SER A 594 -30.13 -12.23 3.89
C SER A 594 -31.63 -12.11 3.55
N PRO A 595 -32.29 -13.19 3.06
CA PRO A 595 -33.74 -13.21 2.84
C PRO A 595 -34.56 -13.00 4.13
N THR A 596 -33.95 -13.18 5.30
CA THR A 596 -34.58 -12.97 6.61
C THR A 596 -34.76 -11.50 6.97
N ILE A 597 -34.17 -10.59 6.21
CA ILE A 597 -34.27 -9.15 6.42
C ILE A 597 -35.50 -8.64 5.67
N ASN A 598 -36.60 -8.41 6.39
CA ASN A 598 -37.80 -7.78 5.82
C ASN A 598 -37.54 -6.28 5.57
N LEU A 599 -37.42 -5.90 4.30
CA LEU A 599 -37.37 -4.51 3.86
C LEU A 599 -38.80 -3.92 3.86
N GLU A 600 -39.43 -3.77 5.04
CA GLU A 600 -40.82 -3.28 5.12
C GLU A 600 -40.99 -1.85 4.55
N LYS A 601 -39.92 -1.05 4.57
CA LYS A 601 -39.77 0.21 3.81
C LYS A 601 -38.28 0.42 3.46
N PRO A 602 -37.83 0.25 2.21
CA PRO A 602 -36.47 0.62 1.87
C PRO A 602 -36.29 2.12 2.19
N SER A 603 -35.23 2.46 2.92
CA SER A 603 -34.86 3.86 3.10
C SER A 603 -34.64 4.47 1.71
N HIS A 604 -34.80 5.79 1.55
CA HIS A 604 -34.56 6.46 0.26
C HIS A 604 -33.12 6.30 -0.28
N HIS A 605 -32.22 5.73 0.53
CA HIS A 605 -30.84 5.41 0.16
C HIS A 605 -30.66 4.04 -0.51
N PHE A 606 -31.69 3.18 -0.52
CA PHE A 606 -31.65 1.86 -1.15
C PHE A 606 -32.71 1.74 -2.24
N GLU A 607 -32.30 1.40 -3.46
CA GLU A 607 -33.26 0.92 -4.47
C GLU A 607 -33.59 -0.56 -4.21
N SER A 608 -34.86 -0.94 -4.42
CA SER A 608 -35.35 -2.28 -4.12
C SER A 608 -35.09 -3.24 -5.29
N LEU A 609 -34.10 -4.12 -5.10
CA LEU A 609 -33.88 -5.31 -5.92
C LEU A 609 -33.88 -6.53 -4.99
N ASP A 610 -34.67 -7.54 -5.31
CA ASP A 610 -34.84 -8.71 -4.45
C ASP A 610 -33.49 -9.41 -4.18
N GLY A 611 -33.06 -9.41 -2.91
CA GLY A 611 -31.80 -9.99 -2.43
C GLY A 611 -30.55 -9.13 -2.64
N GLU A 612 -30.66 -7.87 -3.09
CA GLU A 612 -29.54 -6.95 -3.29
C GLU A 612 -29.87 -5.54 -2.78
N LEU A 613 -28.92 -4.91 -2.09
CA LEU A 613 -28.95 -3.51 -1.70
C LEU A 613 -28.15 -2.70 -2.72
N LEU A 614 -28.82 -1.77 -3.40
CA LEU A 614 -28.22 -0.85 -4.35
C LEU A 614 -27.83 0.43 -3.62
N ILE A 615 -26.54 0.75 -3.59
CA ILE A 615 -26.01 1.92 -2.89
C ILE A 615 -25.19 2.76 -3.87
N SER A 616 -25.42 4.06 -3.87
CA SER A 616 -24.55 5.01 -4.56
C SER A 616 -23.14 5.00 -3.96
N SER A 617 -22.13 4.61 -4.75
CA SER A 617 -20.72 4.62 -4.33
C SER A 617 -20.31 6.03 -3.88
N LYS A 618 -20.82 7.05 -4.58
CA LYS A 618 -20.59 8.45 -4.24
C LYS A 618 -20.96 8.74 -2.79
N ASP A 619 -22.17 8.37 -2.39
CA ASP A 619 -22.73 8.70 -1.08
C ASP A 619 -22.07 7.87 0.02
N PHE A 620 -21.78 6.59 -0.26
CA PHE A 620 -21.00 5.74 0.65
C PHE A 620 -19.62 6.34 0.98
N TYR A 621 -18.87 6.75 -0.04
CA TYR A 621 -17.54 7.36 0.14
C TYR A 621 -17.62 8.75 0.81
N GLU A 622 -18.66 9.55 0.51
CA GLU A 622 -18.87 10.85 1.16
C GLU A 622 -19.07 10.67 2.66
N GLU A 623 -20.06 9.88 3.05
CA GLU A 623 -20.42 9.73 4.47
C GLU A 623 -19.34 8.98 5.26
N ALA A 624 -18.69 7.96 4.69
CA ALA A 624 -17.56 7.29 5.33
C ALA A 624 -16.38 8.26 5.58
N THR A 625 -16.08 9.13 4.61
CA THR A 625 -15.01 10.14 4.76
C THR A 625 -15.38 11.17 5.83
N LYS A 626 -16.60 11.70 5.81
CA LYS A 626 -17.09 12.67 6.82
C LYS A 626 -17.03 12.08 8.22
N LEU A 627 -17.47 10.84 8.39
CA LEU A 627 -17.42 10.14 9.67
C LEU A 627 -15.97 9.97 10.15
N CYS A 628 -15.07 9.52 9.29
CA CYS A 628 -13.66 9.37 9.66
C CYS A 628 -13.02 10.72 10.05
N LEU A 629 -13.31 11.80 9.30
CA LEU A 629 -12.78 13.13 9.62
C LEU A 629 -13.33 13.70 10.92
N ALA A 630 -14.64 13.52 11.19
CA ALA A 630 -15.27 13.98 12.42
C ALA A 630 -14.64 13.37 13.68
N TYR A 631 -14.12 12.14 13.57
CA TYR A 631 -13.51 11.42 14.69
C TYR A 631 -11.98 11.31 14.60
N SER A 632 -11.32 11.95 13.63
CA SER A 632 -9.85 11.89 13.46
C SER A 632 -9.09 12.47 14.65
N ASN A 633 -9.64 13.49 15.30
CA ASN A 633 -9.03 14.17 16.45
C ASN A 633 -9.57 13.65 17.80
N TYR A 634 -10.41 12.61 17.80
CA TYR A 634 -11.02 12.08 19.02
C TYR A 634 -10.04 11.16 19.75
N GLN A 635 -9.98 11.27 21.08
CA GLN A 635 -9.16 10.41 21.93
C GLN A 635 -10.05 9.54 22.83
N PRO A 636 -9.90 8.20 22.81
CA PRO A 636 -9.03 7.45 21.90
C PRO A 636 -9.55 7.42 20.45
N THR A 637 -8.64 7.25 19.49
CA THR A 637 -8.96 7.16 18.07
C THR A 637 -9.84 5.93 17.79
N PRO A 638 -10.94 6.07 17.02
CA PRO A 638 -11.76 4.92 16.66
C PRO A 638 -10.96 3.83 15.92
N PRO A 639 -11.29 2.55 16.12
CA PRO A 639 -10.65 1.44 15.42
C PRO A 639 -10.86 1.55 13.91
N TYR A 640 -9.89 1.06 13.13
CA TYR A 640 -9.93 0.95 11.67
C TYR A 640 -10.04 2.27 10.88
N LEU A 641 -10.06 3.43 11.54
CA LEU A 641 -10.20 4.74 10.90
C LEU A 641 -9.20 4.95 9.75
N THR A 642 -7.92 4.63 9.96
CA THR A 642 -6.87 4.75 8.94
C THR A 642 -7.08 3.77 7.78
N THR A 643 -7.58 2.57 8.07
CA THR A 643 -7.85 1.53 7.05
C THR A 643 -9.07 1.88 6.20
N ILE A 644 -10.11 2.45 6.80
CA ILE A 644 -11.29 2.92 6.08
C ILE A 644 -10.91 4.11 5.21
N LEU A 645 -10.12 5.06 5.73
CA LEU A 645 -9.63 6.19 4.92
C LEU A 645 -8.72 5.74 3.77
N SER A 646 -7.83 4.76 3.94
CA SER A 646 -6.99 4.31 2.82
C SER A 646 -7.80 3.61 1.70
N ARG A 647 -8.97 3.06 2.02
CA ARG A 647 -9.80 2.30 1.06
C ARG A 647 -10.97 3.08 0.47
N ALA A 648 -11.62 3.92 1.28
CA ALA A 648 -12.90 4.58 1.00
C ALA A 648 -12.87 6.11 1.15
N LYS A 649 -11.71 6.75 0.99
CA LYS A 649 -11.55 8.22 1.06
C LYS A 649 -12.03 8.93 -0.20
N ARG A 650 -12.67 10.09 0.00
CA ARG A 650 -13.07 11.01 -1.07
C ARG A 650 -12.24 12.30 -1.05
N TYR A 651 -11.46 12.50 -2.12
CA TYR A 651 -10.54 13.64 -2.25
C TYR A 651 -11.20 15.01 -2.10
N LYS A 652 -12.43 15.19 -2.63
CA LYS A 652 -13.19 16.45 -2.53
C LYS A 652 -13.46 16.88 -1.08
N ILE A 653 -13.48 15.93 -0.15
CA ILE A 653 -13.73 16.17 1.27
C ILE A 653 -12.43 16.17 2.07
N SER A 654 -11.44 15.37 1.68
CA SER A 654 -10.22 15.17 2.48
C SER A 654 -9.05 16.09 2.14
N LEU A 655 -9.03 16.70 0.94
CA LEU A 655 -7.96 17.59 0.48
C LEU A 655 -8.21 19.10 0.68
N PRO A 656 -9.42 19.63 0.98
CA PRO A 656 -9.55 21.04 1.35
C PRO A 656 -8.71 21.35 2.60
N SER A 657 -7.82 22.34 2.51
CA SER A 657 -7.06 22.86 3.65
C SER A 657 -8.00 23.62 4.60
N SER A 658 -7.67 23.64 5.91
CA SER A 658 -8.44 24.43 6.89
C SER A 658 -8.31 25.95 6.72
N ASP A 659 -7.40 26.42 5.86
CA ASP A 659 -7.03 27.84 5.75
C ASP A 659 -7.39 28.47 4.38
N GLY A 660 -8.23 27.81 3.58
CA GLY A 660 -8.72 28.37 2.30
C GLY A 660 -7.70 28.42 1.14
N SER A 661 -6.41 28.17 1.39
CA SER A 661 -5.38 28.03 0.36
C SER A 661 -5.65 26.79 -0.51
N ALA A 662 -5.76 26.97 -1.82
CA ALA A 662 -6.15 25.88 -2.70
C ALA A 662 -5.08 24.76 -2.75
N PRO A 663 -5.57 23.51 -2.88
CA PRO A 663 -4.88 22.31 -2.42
C PRO A 663 -3.91 21.78 -3.50
N VAL A 664 -2.90 21.06 -3.05
CA VAL A 664 -1.96 20.22 -3.83
C VAL A 664 -2.56 19.64 -5.12
N SER A 665 -1.76 19.48 -6.18
CA SER A 665 -2.08 18.55 -7.29
C SER A 665 -2.57 17.22 -6.69
N MET A 666 -3.66 16.64 -7.22
CA MET A 666 -4.18 15.37 -6.68
C MET A 666 -3.31 14.17 -7.06
N SER A 667 -2.46 14.32 -8.07
CA SER A 667 -1.67 13.24 -8.64
C SER A 667 -0.81 12.49 -7.61
N PRO A 668 -0.08 13.13 -6.67
CA PRO A 668 0.67 12.42 -5.63
C PRO A 668 -0.21 11.55 -4.74
N THR A 669 -1.37 12.05 -4.31
CA THR A 669 -2.29 11.29 -3.47
C THR A 669 -2.91 10.11 -4.23
N ILE A 670 -3.24 10.29 -5.52
CA ILE A 670 -3.72 9.21 -6.38
C ILE A 670 -2.63 8.13 -6.54
N ILE A 671 -1.38 8.54 -6.77
CA ILE A 671 -0.23 7.63 -6.91
C ILE A 671 -0.03 6.82 -5.62
N GLU A 672 -0.09 7.47 -4.47
CA GLU A 672 0.07 6.83 -3.16
C GLU A 672 -1.07 5.83 -2.87
N ASP A 673 -2.33 6.21 -3.14
CA ASP A 673 -3.47 5.32 -2.96
C ASP A 673 -3.42 4.13 -3.92
N ILE A 674 -2.95 4.31 -5.16
CA ILE A 674 -2.73 3.21 -6.10
C ILE A 674 -1.58 2.33 -5.61
N ARG A 675 -0.47 2.90 -5.13
CA ARG A 675 0.69 2.16 -4.59
C ARG A 675 0.28 1.18 -3.49
N SER A 676 -0.58 1.60 -2.58
CA SER A 676 -1.05 0.77 -1.45
C SER A 676 -1.96 -0.40 -1.87
N ARG A 677 -2.41 -0.46 -3.13
CA ARG A 677 -3.36 -1.45 -3.64
C ARG A 677 -2.67 -2.65 -4.29
N GLN A 678 -3.36 -3.78 -4.23
CA GLN A 678 -2.92 -5.07 -4.76
C GLN A 678 -3.15 -5.15 -6.27
N LEU A 679 -2.15 -5.65 -6.99
CA LEU A 679 -2.18 -5.91 -8.43
C LEU A 679 -1.52 -7.25 -8.73
N GLU A 680 -1.96 -7.94 -9.78
CA GLU A 680 -1.31 -9.17 -10.24
C GLU A 680 -0.02 -8.87 -11.03
N ARG A 681 0.04 -7.70 -11.66
CA ARG A 681 1.20 -7.19 -12.38
C ARG A 681 1.48 -5.77 -11.90
N GLU A 682 2.64 -5.55 -11.28
CA GLU A 682 3.02 -4.25 -10.72
C GLU A 682 3.10 -3.14 -11.79
N ARG A 683 3.44 -3.48 -13.03
CA ARG A 683 3.51 -2.52 -14.15
C ARG A 683 2.15 -1.96 -14.58
N ASP A 684 1.04 -2.63 -14.23
CA ASP A 684 -0.32 -2.13 -14.49
C ASP A 684 -0.56 -0.78 -13.81
N ARG A 685 0.20 -0.46 -12.74
CA ARG A 685 0.17 0.84 -12.07
C ARG A 685 0.36 2.00 -13.05
N LEU A 686 1.20 1.87 -14.07
CA LEU A 686 1.42 2.94 -15.07
C LEU A 686 0.13 3.26 -15.83
N ALA A 687 -0.62 2.24 -16.25
CA ALA A 687 -1.88 2.42 -16.95
C ALA A 687 -2.96 2.99 -16.00
N ILE A 688 -3.07 2.43 -14.78
CA ILE A 688 -4.05 2.86 -13.77
C ILE A 688 -3.83 4.33 -13.38
N ILE A 689 -2.58 4.72 -13.10
CA ILE A 689 -2.22 6.09 -12.74
C ILE A 689 -2.50 7.03 -13.92
N ALA A 690 -2.09 6.67 -15.14
CA ALA A 690 -2.35 7.50 -16.31
C ALA A 690 -3.85 7.73 -16.55
N ASN A 691 -4.66 6.70 -16.33
CA ASN A 691 -6.11 6.76 -16.45
C ASN A 691 -6.77 7.62 -15.36
N CYS A 692 -6.39 7.43 -14.09
CA CYS A 692 -6.91 8.23 -12.98
C CYS A 692 -6.51 9.70 -13.08
N CYS A 693 -5.27 9.98 -13.49
CA CYS A 693 -4.77 11.34 -13.68
C CYS A 693 -5.18 11.98 -15.01
N GLN A 694 -5.88 11.26 -15.92
CA GLN A 694 -6.25 11.75 -17.26
C GLN A 694 -5.02 12.28 -18.02
N TYR A 695 -3.95 11.51 -17.97
CA TYR A 695 -2.80 11.76 -18.85
C TYR A 695 -3.20 11.50 -20.29
N THR A 696 -2.49 12.09 -21.26
CA THR A 696 -2.71 11.86 -22.69
C THR A 696 -1.58 11.07 -23.32
N LYS A 697 -0.36 11.26 -22.84
CA LYS A 697 0.80 10.44 -23.19
C LYS A 697 0.81 9.19 -22.31
N ARG A 698 0.98 8.02 -22.92
CA ARG A 698 1.10 6.71 -22.23
C ARG A 698 2.49 6.14 -22.46
N LEU A 699 2.90 5.21 -21.61
CA LEU A 699 4.12 4.44 -21.83
C LEU A 699 3.75 3.00 -22.22
N ASN A 700 4.47 2.43 -23.19
CA ASN A 700 4.30 1.03 -23.58
C ASN A 700 4.92 0.10 -22.52
N SER A 701 4.08 -0.63 -21.78
CA SER A 701 4.52 -1.49 -20.70
C SER A 701 5.38 -2.67 -21.16
N ILE A 702 5.06 -3.28 -22.30
CA ILE A 702 5.81 -4.41 -22.87
C ILE A 702 7.22 -3.97 -23.30
N GLN A 703 7.34 -2.84 -23.99
CA GLN A 703 8.62 -2.29 -24.42
C GLN A 703 9.52 -1.95 -23.22
N LEU A 704 8.95 -1.32 -22.20
CA LEU A 704 9.68 -1.04 -20.96
C LEU A 704 10.10 -2.32 -20.23
N GLN A 705 9.36 -3.42 -20.40
CA GLN A 705 9.68 -4.71 -19.77
C GLN A 705 10.81 -5.41 -20.52
N GLY A 706 10.73 -5.46 -21.86
CA GLY A 706 11.83 -5.96 -22.70
C GLY A 706 13.13 -5.19 -22.47
N ASN A 707 13.04 -3.88 -22.26
CA ASN A 707 14.18 -3.00 -21.99
C ASN A 707 14.63 -3.00 -20.52
N LYS A 708 14.02 -3.81 -19.64
CA LYS A 708 14.40 -3.94 -18.23
C LYS A 708 14.48 -2.59 -17.50
N GLN A 709 13.52 -1.71 -17.75
CA GLN A 709 13.48 -0.36 -17.15
C GLN A 709 12.82 -0.38 -15.75
N SER A 710 13.28 0.55 -14.90
CA SER A 710 12.72 0.85 -13.57
C SER A 710 11.26 1.27 -13.63
N LEU A 711 10.42 0.73 -12.73
CA LEU A 711 9.01 1.13 -12.62
C LEU A 711 8.88 2.52 -11.98
N SER A 712 9.68 2.81 -10.95
CA SER A 712 9.77 4.13 -10.30
C SER A 712 10.14 5.23 -11.29
N LEU A 713 11.17 5.03 -12.12
CA LEU A 713 11.58 6.02 -13.12
C LEU A 713 10.60 6.09 -14.29
N SER A 714 9.95 4.97 -14.64
CA SER A 714 8.85 4.98 -15.62
C SER A 714 7.67 5.81 -15.15
N LEU A 715 7.32 5.71 -13.86
CA LEU A 715 6.29 6.53 -13.24
C LEU A 715 6.67 8.02 -13.24
N LEU A 716 7.90 8.35 -12.85
CA LEU A 716 8.40 9.73 -12.86
C LEU A 716 8.35 10.33 -14.27
N THR A 717 8.81 9.58 -15.27
CA THR A 717 8.76 9.98 -16.68
C THR A 717 7.32 10.18 -17.15
N LEU A 718 6.40 9.26 -16.83
CA LEU A 718 4.99 9.34 -17.18
C LEU A 718 4.34 10.63 -16.63
N VAL A 719 4.61 10.93 -15.35
CA VAL A 719 4.12 12.12 -14.65
C VAL A 719 4.64 13.41 -15.32
N LEU A 720 5.95 13.50 -15.55
CA LEU A 720 6.60 14.71 -16.07
C LEU A 720 6.27 14.96 -17.54
N MET A 721 6.24 13.93 -18.39
CA MET A 721 5.87 14.07 -19.81
C MET A 721 4.44 14.58 -20.01
N ASN A 722 3.56 14.34 -19.03
CA ASN A 722 2.18 14.82 -19.02
C ASN A 722 2.03 16.20 -18.36
N GLY A 723 3.14 16.83 -17.95
CA GLY A 723 3.18 18.24 -17.58
C GLY A 723 2.94 18.56 -16.12
N GLU A 724 2.94 17.58 -15.22
CA GLU A 724 2.95 17.86 -13.79
C GLU A 724 4.18 18.70 -13.40
N ILE A 725 3.97 19.72 -12.57
CA ILE A 725 4.94 20.79 -12.32
C ILE A 725 5.74 20.48 -11.05
N LEU A 726 7.07 20.52 -11.14
CA LEU A 726 7.98 20.41 -9.99
C LEU A 726 8.47 21.79 -9.56
N ARG A 727 8.73 21.96 -8.25
CA ARG A 727 9.49 23.09 -7.71
C ARG A 727 10.95 22.92 -8.08
N ASN A 728 11.51 23.92 -8.74
CA ASN A 728 12.90 23.89 -9.21
C ASN A 728 13.71 25.12 -8.77
N HIS A 729 13.20 25.95 -7.86
CA HIS A 729 13.84 27.20 -7.48
C HIS A 729 15.17 26.93 -6.73
N PRO A 730 16.29 27.60 -7.05
CA PRO A 730 17.58 27.36 -6.38
C PRO A 730 17.56 27.66 -4.88
N ARG A 731 16.67 28.55 -4.44
CA ARG A 731 16.46 28.89 -3.02
C ARG A 731 15.65 27.85 -2.24
N ASP A 732 14.99 26.90 -2.91
CA ASP A 732 14.34 25.79 -2.23
C ASP A 732 15.44 24.88 -1.65
N LYS A 733 15.84 25.14 -0.40
CA LYS A 733 16.85 24.37 0.36
C LYS A 733 16.35 22.97 0.72
N LEU A 734 16.00 22.19 -0.30
CA LEU A 734 15.67 20.79 -0.14
C LEU A 734 16.97 20.02 0.06
N ASP A 735 17.11 19.41 1.24
CA ASP A 735 18.28 18.60 1.59
C ASP A 735 18.50 17.47 0.56
N VAL A 736 19.53 17.64 -0.27
CA VAL A 736 19.96 16.69 -1.29
C VAL A 736 20.31 15.34 -0.66
N SER A 737 20.79 15.33 0.57
CA SER A 737 21.11 14.09 1.29
C SER A 737 19.85 13.32 1.71
N ALA A 738 18.77 14.03 2.04
CA ALA A 738 17.47 13.44 2.31
C ALA A 738 16.83 12.90 1.02
N ALA A 739 16.93 13.63 -0.11
CA ALA A 739 16.38 13.20 -1.40
C ALA A 739 16.97 11.86 -1.89
N ARG A 740 18.23 11.57 -1.54
CA ARG A 740 18.87 10.27 -1.84
C ARG A 740 18.23 9.07 -1.17
N LYS A 741 17.60 9.29 -0.01
CA LYS A 741 16.95 8.23 0.79
C LYS A 741 15.45 8.12 0.52
N MET A 742 14.89 9.00 -0.32
CA MET A 742 13.46 9.02 -0.62
C MET A 742 13.10 7.97 -1.66
N THR A 743 11.96 7.35 -1.45
CA THR A 743 11.23 6.61 -2.49
C THR A 743 10.67 7.57 -3.54
N ILE A 744 10.23 7.04 -4.68
CA ILE A 744 9.67 7.90 -5.74
C ILE A 744 8.41 8.66 -5.28
N THR A 745 7.55 8.06 -4.46
CA THR A 745 6.31 8.74 -4.02
C THR A 745 6.60 9.85 -3.03
N GLU A 746 7.55 9.64 -2.11
CA GLU A 746 8.04 10.69 -1.21
C GLU A 746 8.71 11.83 -1.98
N PHE A 747 9.51 11.51 -2.99
CA PHE A 747 10.13 12.51 -3.87
C PHE A 747 9.07 13.35 -4.57
N LEU A 748 8.08 12.72 -5.20
CA LEU A 748 6.97 13.42 -5.88
C LEU A 748 6.19 14.29 -4.89
N HIS A 749 5.86 13.76 -3.71
CA HIS A 749 5.21 14.54 -2.66
C HIS A 749 6.05 15.73 -2.22
N LYS A 750 7.37 15.64 -2.13
CA LYS A 750 8.19 16.77 -1.67
C LYS A 750 8.45 17.82 -2.76
N HIS A 751 8.55 17.38 -4.01
CA HIS A 751 8.97 18.23 -5.13
C HIS A 751 7.83 18.79 -5.99
N PHE A 752 6.60 18.28 -5.85
CA PHE A 752 5.46 18.83 -6.58
C PHE A 752 5.24 20.31 -6.24
N PHE A 753 4.77 21.07 -7.22
CA PHE A 753 4.44 22.47 -7.00
C PHE A 753 3.19 22.60 -6.12
N TYR A 754 3.38 23.13 -4.92
CA TYR A 754 2.31 23.46 -3.96
C TYR A 754 1.92 24.93 -4.10
N GLY A 755 0.66 25.25 -3.77
CA GLY A 755 0.14 26.61 -3.88
C GLY A 755 -0.54 26.91 -5.22
N LEU A 756 -1.07 25.87 -5.89
CA LEU A 756 -1.99 26.06 -7.01
C LEU A 756 -3.24 26.76 -6.49
N ASP A 757 -3.54 27.94 -7.03
CA ASP A 757 -4.74 28.68 -6.65
C ASP A 757 -5.79 28.65 -7.74
N CYS A 758 -7.00 28.27 -7.34
CA CYS A 758 -8.14 28.15 -8.22
C CYS A 758 -8.94 29.45 -8.18
N PRO A 759 -9.25 30.07 -9.33
CA PRO A 759 -9.97 31.34 -9.39
C PRO A 759 -11.44 31.26 -8.94
N TRP A 760 -11.96 30.08 -8.58
CA TRP A 760 -13.34 29.89 -8.13
C TRP A 760 -13.43 29.01 -6.89
N GLU A 761 -14.52 29.17 -6.12
CA GLU A 761 -14.79 28.37 -4.92
C GLU A 761 -15.23 26.93 -5.26
N ASN A 762 -15.93 26.74 -6.38
CA ASN A 762 -16.54 25.46 -6.76
C ASN A 762 -15.72 24.70 -7.81
N ALA A 763 -15.27 23.47 -7.52
CA ALA A 763 -14.46 22.64 -8.45
C ALA A 763 -12.95 22.96 -8.51
N LYS A 764 -12.37 23.44 -7.39
CA LYS A 764 -10.92 23.65 -7.20
C LYS A 764 -10.07 22.44 -7.63
N LEU A 765 -10.49 21.23 -7.28
CA LEU A 765 -9.76 20.02 -7.62
C LEU A 765 -9.79 19.69 -9.12
N THR A 766 -10.91 19.96 -9.81
CA THR A 766 -11.01 19.74 -11.26
C THR A 766 -10.08 20.69 -12.00
N PHE A 767 -10.06 21.96 -11.57
CA PHE A 767 -9.12 22.96 -12.07
C PHE A 767 -7.66 22.52 -11.89
N ASN A 768 -7.28 22.13 -10.66
CA ASN A 768 -5.91 21.75 -10.34
C ASN A 768 -5.42 20.51 -11.13
N LYS A 769 -6.33 19.66 -11.65
CA LYS A 769 -5.94 18.58 -12.58
C LYS A 769 -5.44 19.11 -13.93
N GLY A 770 -5.95 20.26 -14.37
CA GLY A 770 -5.55 20.95 -15.60
C GLY A 770 -4.30 21.84 -15.45
N CYS A 771 -3.82 22.07 -14.22
CA CYS A 771 -2.60 22.86 -13.95
C CYS A 771 -1.32 22.11 -14.37
N ARG A 772 -1.10 21.98 -15.68
CA ARG A 772 -0.02 21.17 -16.28
C ARG A 772 0.62 21.88 -17.46
N PHE A 773 1.92 21.67 -17.64
CA PHE A 773 2.62 22.11 -18.83
C PHE A 773 2.11 21.40 -20.09
N GLU A 774 2.01 22.16 -21.18
CA GLU A 774 1.66 21.65 -22.49
C GLU A 774 2.91 21.16 -23.24
N ASN A 775 2.75 20.21 -24.16
CA ASN A 775 3.77 19.88 -25.16
C ASN A 775 5.17 19.60 -24.58
N VAL A 776 5.20 18.92 -23.44
CA VAL A 776 6.43 18.66 -22.70
C VAL A 776 7.34 17.67 -23.42
N VAL A 777 8.62 18.01 -23.46
CA VAL A 777 9.72 17.13 -23.85
C VAL A 777 10.76 17.14 -22.74
N LEU A 778 11.08 15.98 -22.19
CA LEU A 778 12.17 15.83 -21.21
C LEU A 778 13.51 15.90 -21.93
N THR A 779 14.42 16.72 -21.41
CA THR A 779 15.79 16.91 -21.92
C THR A 779 16.81 16.78 -20.80
N GLU A 780 18.10 16.64 -21.12
CA GLU A 780 19.14 16.59 -20.07
C GLU A 780 19.22 17.88 -19.23
N GLU A 781 18.83 19.03 -19.80
CA GLU A 781 18.83 20.31 -19.09
C GLU A 781 17.62 20.51 -18.17
N GLY A 782 16.49 19.88 -18.48
CA GLY A 782 15.24 20.08 -17.76
C GLY A 782 14.00 19.69 -18.56
N VAL A 783 12.85 20.14 -18.06
CA VAL A 783 11.54 20.01 -18.70
C VAL A 783 11.39 21.13 -19.73
N ARG A 784 11.38 20.78 -21.02
CA ARG A 784 11.15 21.74 -22.12
C ARG A 784 9.66 21.81 -22.43
N THR A 785 9.10 23.02 -22.45
CA THR A 785 7.70 23.30 -22.79
C THR A 785 7.62 24.57 -23.65
N LYS A 786 6.42 25.00 -24.01
CA LYS A 786 6.16 26.24 -24.75
C LYS A 786 5.18 27.11 -23.97
N GLY A 787 5.32 28.42 -24.09
CA GLY A 787 4.37 29.37 -23.53
C GLY A 787 4.75 30.82 -23.79
N TYR A 788 4.12 31.71 -23.07
CA TYR A 788 4.30 33.16 -23.13
C TYR A 788 5.06 33.62 -21.89
N LEU A 789 5.99 34.55 -22.05
CA LEU A 789 6.74 35.09 -20.92
C LEU A 789 6.64 36.62 -20.93
N TRP A 790 6.28 37.15 -19.78
CA TRP A 790 5.89 38.53 -19.52
C TRP A 790 6.88 39.13 -18.53
N GLN A 791 7.23 40.40 -18.73
CA GLN A 791 8.09 41.16 -17.83
C GLN A 791 7.24 42.24 -17.17
N PHE A 792 7.26 42.34 -15.85
CA PHE A 792 6.56 43.44 -15.16
C PHE A 792 7.12 44.79 -15.57
N ASP A 793 6.22 45.74 -15.82
CA ASP A 793 6.58 47.06 -16.37
C ASP A 793 5.86 48.23 -15.69
N GLY A 794 4.99 47.95 -14.72
CA GLY A 794 4.25 48.97 -14.00
C GLY A 794 3.31 48.40 -12.93
N GLU A 795 2.76 49.31 -12.13
CA GLU A 795 1.85 48.99 -11.03
C GLU A 795 0.63 49.90 -11.07
N ILE A 796 -0.53 49.36 -10.72
CA ILE A 796 -1.82 50.03 -10.67
C ILE A 796 -2.40 49.86 -9.26
N PRO A 797 -2.33 50.90 -8.40
CA PRO A 797 -2.94 50.88 -7.07
C PRO A 797 -4.47 50.95 -7.17
N THR A 798 -5.17 49.91 -6.72
CA THR A 798 -6.64 49.84 -6.78
C THR A 798 -7.35 50.32 -5.51
N ALA A 799 -6.64 50.51 -4.39
CA ALA A 799 -7.20 50.97 -3.13
C ALA A 799 -7.99 52.30 -3.24
N LYS A 800 -7.60 53.17 -4.18
CA LYS A 800 -8.30 54.44 -4.46
C LYS A 800 -9.68 54.22 -5.07
N PHE A 801 -9.90 53.09 -5.73
CA PHE A 801 -11.14 52.78 -6.46
C PHE A 801 -12.31 52.50 -5.48
N ARG A 802 -11.99 52.04 -4.26
CA ARG A 802 -12.96 51.75 -3.20
C ARG A 802 -13.67 53.01 -2.67
N ASN A 803 -12.98 54.16 -2.66
CA ASN A 803 -13.53 55.43 -2.17
C ASN A 803 -14.52 56.06 -3.15
N ASP A 804 -14.35 55.85 -4.46
CA ASP A 804 -15.24 56.39 -5.49
C ASP A 804 -16.52 55.56 -5.72
N SER A 805 -16.49 54.26 -5.42
CA SER A 805 -17.70 53.41 -5.48
C SER A 805 -18.68 53.71 -4.33
N GLN A 806 -18.16 54.09 -3.14
CA GLN A 806 -18.97 54.42 -1.97
C GLN A 806 -19.62 55.82 -2.04
N THR A 807 -18.95 56.80 -2.64
CA THR A 807 -19.47 58.18 -2.74
C THR A 807 -20.68 58.31 -3.69
N ARG A 808 -20.85 57.39 -4.65
CA ARG A 808 -21.98 57.40 -5.61
C ARG A 808 -23.28 56.78 -5.10
N LYS A 809 -23.28 55.92 -4.07
CA LYS A 809 -24.52 55.39 -3.45
C LYS A 809 -25.43 56.49 -2.86
N ARG A 810 -24.93 57.73 -2.72
CA ARG A 810 -25.70 58.88 -2.21
C ARG A 810 -26.37 59.75 -3.27
N LYS A 811 -26.14 59.57 -4.58
CA LYS A 811 -26.81 60.37 -5.63
C LYS A 811 -27.94 59.57 -6.30
N ARG A 812 -29.18 60.03 -6.05
CA ARG A 812 -30.43 59.54 -6.64
C ARG A 812 -30.45 59.79 -8.16
N HIS A 813 -29.75 59.02 -8.97
CA HIS A 813 -30.04 58.79 -10.40
C HIS A 813 -29.43 57.43 -10.77
N ARG A 814 -30.28 56.50 -11.24
CA ARG A 814 -29.89 55.14 -11.64
C ARG A 814 -29.03 55.19 -12.89
N GLN A 815 -27.72 55.36 -12.72
CA GLN A 815 -26.77 54.89 -13.73
C GLN A 815 -26.56 53.38 -13.53
N PRO A 816 -26.34 52.61 -14.62
CA PRO A 816 -25.98 51.20 -14.49
C PRO A 816 -24.72 51.08 -13.60
N VAL A 817 -24.77 50.15 -12.65
CA VAL A 817 -23.63 49.85 -11.78
C VAL A 817 -22.56 49.22 -12.66
N ARG A 818 -21.55 50.00 -13.03
CA ARG A 818 -20.40 49.55 -13.84
C ARG A 818 -19.62 48.48 -13.09
N SER A 819 -19.07 47.52 -13.83
CA SER A 819 -18.22 46.50 -13.22
C SER A 819 -16.87 47.11 -12.79
N PRO A 820 -16.18 46.54 -11.78
CA PRO A 820 -14.85 46.99 -11.39
C PRO A 820 -13.84 46.96 -12.55
N LEU A 821 -13.97 46.00 -13.47
CA LEU A 821 -13.11 45.87 -14.65
C LEU A 821 -13.41 46.96 -15.71
N GLU A 822 -14.69 47.27 -15.93
CA GLU A 822 -15.11 48.38 -16.82
C GLU A 822 -14.54 49.72 -16.32
N TRP A 823 -14.57 49.93 -15.01
CA TRP A 823 -14.01 51.11 -14.38
C TRP A 823 -12.48 51.16 -14.51
N LEU A 824 -11.79 50.03 -14.34
CA LEU A 824 -10.35 49.93 -14.59
C LEU A 824 -10.04 50.29 -16.05
N ALA A 825 -10.79 49.77 -17.02
CA ALA A 825 -10.61 50.07 -18.44
C ALA A 825 -10.72 51.58 -18.74
N GLU A 826 -11.64 52.30 -18.10
CA GLU A 826 -11.82 53.76 -18.26
C GLU A 826 -10.66 54.60 -17.70
N GLN A 827 -9.99 54.16 -16.63
CA GLN A 827 -8.93 54.93 -15.97
C GLN A 827 -7.53 54.70 -16.55
N LEU A 828 -7.36 53.67 -17.37
CA LEU A 828 -6.10 53.30 -18.01
C LEU A 828 -5.71 53.99 -19.34
N PRO A 829 -6.55 54.75 -20.09
CA PRO A 829 -6.20 55.24 -21.43
C PRO A 829 -4.95 56.11 -21.50
N ASP A 830 -4.68 56.94 -20.49
CA ASP A 830 -3.59 57.93 -20.51
C ASP A 830 -2.20 57.27 -20.43
N ARG A 831 -2.08 56.15 -19.71
CA ARG A 831 -0.81 55.46 -19.46
C ARG A 831 -0.72 54.07 -20.11
N TYR A 832 -1.85 53.38 -20.25
CA TYR A 832 -1.96 52.00 -20.74
C TYR A 832 -3.11 51.83 -21.75
N ARG A 833 -3.16 52.69 -22.77
CA ARG A 833 -4.20 52.70 -23.83
C ARG A 833 -4.53 51.32 -24.41
N VAL A 834 -3.50 50.52 -24.65
CA VAL A 834 -3.64 49.18 -25.25
C VAL A 834 -4.34 48.23 -24.30
N LEU A 835 -3.96 48.23 -23.02
CA LEU A 835 -4.58 47.39 -21.99
C LEU A 835 -6.05 47.80 -21.79
N SER A 836 -6.34 49.11 -21.75
CA SER A 836 -7.71 49.64 -21.69
C SER A 836 -8.59 49.09 -22.83
N GLN A 837 -8.12 49.17 -24.08
CA GLN A 837 -8.85 48.63 -25.23
C GLN A 837 -9.11 47.12 -25.09
N ARG A 838 -8.11 46.36 -24.66
CA ARG A 838 -8.23 44.90 -24.50
C ARG A 838 -9.16 44.48 -23.35
N LEU A 839 -9.27 45.29 -22.31
CA LEU A 839 -10.24 45.05 -21.23
C LEU A 839 -11.67 45.23 -21.73
N TYR A 840 -11.95 46.23 -22.59
CA TYR A 840 -13.26 46.37 -23.23
C TYR A 840 -13.59 45.19 -24.14
N GLU A 841 -12.61 44.67 -24.89
CA GLU A 841 -12.81 43.48 -25.73
C GLU A 841 -13.23 42.25 -24.91
N ILE A 842 -12.71 42.06 -23.69
CA ILE A 842 -13.18 40.98 -22.78
C ILE A 842 -14.59 41.26 -22.26
N LEU A 843 -14.89 42.51 -21.92
CA LEU A 843 -16.22 42.89 -21.41
C LEU A 843 -17.31 42.68 -22.47
N ASP A 844 -16.98 42.85 -23.75
CA ASP A 844 -17.86 42.62 -24.90
C ASP A 844 -17.87 41.14 -25.37
N LEU A 845 -17.02 40.28 -24.80
CA LEU A 845 -16.89 38.88 -25.22
C LEU A 845 -17.98 38.00 -24.60
N GLU A 846 -19.04 37.73 -25.36
CA GLU A 846 -20.16 36.88 -24.91
C GLU A 846 -19.85 35.37 -25.00
N VAL A 847 -19.06 34.94 -25.98
CA VAL A 847 -18.74 33.53 -26.24
C VAL A 847 -17.24 33.37 -26.51
N PRO A 848 -16.50 32.56 -25.73
CA PRO A 848 -15.09 32.32 -26.00
C PRO A 848 -14.90 31.45 -27.26
N SER A 849 -13.92 31.80 -28.08
CA SER A 849 -13.55 31.10 -29.32
C SER A 849 -12.27 30.26 -29.18
N SER A 850 -11.53 30.41 -28.07
CA SER A 850 -10.30 29.65 -27.76
C SER A 850 -10.17 29.34 -26.25
N ALA A 851 -9.40 28.32 -25.88
CA ALA A 851 -9.12 28.01 -24.47
C ALA A 851 -8.43 29.17 -23.72
N ALA A 852 -7.65 29.98 -24.43
CA ALA A 852 -7.04 31.16 -23.85
C ALA A 852 -8.08 32.27 -23.57
N GLU A 853 -9.12 32.41 -24.40
CA GLU A 853 -10.25 33.32 -24.13
C GLU A 853 -11.13 32.83 -22.99
N GLU A 854 -11.41 31.53 -22.94
CA GLU A 854 -12.11 30.91 -21.82
C GLU A 854 -11.36 31.13 -20.50
N TRP A 855 -10.04 30.93 -20.51
CA TRP A 855 -9.18 31.27 -19.38
C TRP A 855 -9.27 32.74 -18.99
N MET A 856 -9.21 33.66 -19.96
CA MET A 856 -9.30 35.10 -19.69
C MET A 856 -10.63 35.49 -19.06
N LEU A 857 -11.75 34.97 -19.55
CA LEU A 857 -13.08 35.17 -18.94
C LEU A 857 -13.10 34.65 -17.48
N ASN A 858 -12.50 33.48 -17.25
CA ASN A 858 -12.42 32.89 -15.92
C ASN A 858 -11.55 33.71 -14.95
N MET A 859 -10.47 34.33 -15.43
CA MET A 859 -9.59 35.19 -14.63
C MET A 859 -10.16 36.57 -14.36
N ALA A 860 -11.08 37.07 -15.20
CA ALA A 860 -11.65 38.41 -15.06
C ALA A 860 -12.30 38.62 -13.68
N GLY A 861 -13.05 37.64 -13.19
CA GLY A 861 -13.68 37.70 -11.87
C GLY A 861 -12.67 37.82 -10.72
N LYS A 862 -11.50 37.17 -10.81
CA LYS A 862 -10.45 37.30 -9.80
C LYS A 862 -9.75 38.65 -9.82
N VAL A 863 -9.57 39.22 -11.01
CA VAL A 863 -9.05 40.59 -11.14
C VAL A 863 -10.06 41.60 -10.57
N GLU A 864 -11.36 41.41 -10.81
CA GLU A 864 -12.41 42.23 -10.21
C GLU A 864 -12.46 42.11 -8.68
N GLU A 865 -12.34 40.89 -8.14
CA GLU A 865 -12.25 40.66 -6.70
C GLU A 865 -11.03 41.37 -6.09
N ALA A 866 -9.86 41.26 -6.73
CA ALA A 866 -8.65 41.95 -6.29
C ALA A 866 -8.82 43.48 -6.30
N ILE A 867 -9.48 44.04 -7.33
CA ILE A 867 -9.83 45.47 -7.39
C ILE A 867 -10.75 45.85 -6.22
N MET A 868 -11.77 45.04 -5.95
CA MET A 868 -12.74 45.29 -4.87
C MET A 868 -12.10 45.24 -3.48
N MET A 869 -11.10 44.38 -3.30
CA MET A 869 -10.30 44.27 -2.07
C MET A 869 -9.26 45.39 -1.95
N GLY A 870 -8.95 46.11 -3.03
CA GLY A 870 -7.94 47.17 -3.05
C GLY A 870 -6.51 46.67 -3.25
N ASN A 871 -6.34 45.44 -3.74
CA ASN A 871 -5.04 44.81 -3.97
C ASN A 871 -4.30 45.49 -5.13
N LEU A 872 -2.97 45.56 -5.05
CA LEU A 872 -2.14 46.09 -6.13
C LEU A 872 -2.26 45.22 -7.38
N LEU A 873 -2.34 45.83 -8.57
CA LEU A 873 -2.22 45.09 -9.84
C LEU A 873 -0.89 45.43 -10.51
N HIS A 874 -0.21 44.44 -11.07
CA HIS A 874 1.03 44.63 -11.84
C HIS A 874 0.72 44.54 -13.34
N THR A 875 1.14 45.53 -14.10
CA THR A 875 1.13 45.44 -15.56
C THR A 875 2.37 44.70 -16.03
N ALA A 876 2.23 43.94 -17.12
CA ALA A 876 3.34 43.27 -17.75
C ALA A 876 3.32 43.45 -19.27
N LYS A 877 4.52 43.56 -19.83
CA LYS A 877 4.74 43.55 -21.28
C LYS A 877 5.29 42.22 -21.74
N PHE A 878 4.92 41.82 -22.94
CA PHE A 878 5.48 40.62 -23.56
C PHE A 878 6.98 40.80 -23.87
N LEU A 879 7.82 39.85 -23.46
CA LEU A 879 9.26 39.91 -23.68
C LEU A 879 9.64 39.42 -25.11
N GLY A 880 9.82 40.33 -26.08
CA GLY A 880 10.25 40.08 -27.48
C GLY A 880 10.12 41.31 -28.39
N SER A 881 10.74 41.32 -29.59
CA SER A 881 10.67 42.46 -30.53
C SER A 881 9.31 42.54 -31.26
N GLY A 882 8.69 43.73 -31.23
CA GLY A 882 7.40 44.02 -31.89
C GLY A 882 6.30 44.47 -30.91
N PRO A 883 5.31 45.28 -31.34
CA PRO A 883 4.50 46.05 -30.41
C PRO A 883 3.29 45.27 -29.86
N LEU A 884 2.83 45.65 -28.64
CA LEU A 884 1.46 45.53 -28.06
C LEU A 884 0.98 44.30 -27.24
N GLY A 885 1.80 43.28 -26.94
CA GLY A 885 1.39 42.26 -25.96
C GLY A 885 1.35 42.83 -24.54
N VAL A 886 0.18 42.82 -23.88
CA VAL A 886 -0.04 43.40 -22.55
C VAL A 886 -0.73 42.40 -21.63
N ALA A 887 -0.41 42.45 -20.35
CA ALA A 887 -1.06 41.65 -19.33
C ALA A 887 -1.23 42.45 -18.03
N VAL A 888 -2.15 42.00 -17.19
CA VAL A 888 -2.36 42.51 -15.84
C VAL A 888 -2.46 41.34 -14.87
N PHE A 889 -1.66 41.38 -13.81
CA PHE A 889 -1.58 40.33 -12.80
C PHE A 889 -1.91 40.88 -11.41
N VAL A 890 -2.45 40.01 -10.55
CA VAL A 890 -2.80 40.36 -9.18
C VAL A 890 -1.54 40.34 -8.29
N GLY A 891 -1.26 41.45 -7.62
CA GLY A 891 -0.20 41.59 -6.61
C GLY A 891 -0.61 41.06 -5.25
N GLN A 892 0.37 40.84 -4.37
CA GLN A 892 0.12 40.32 -3.02
C GLN A 892 -0.53 41.39 -2.13
N ALA A 893 -1.50 41.00 -1.30
CA ALA A 893 -1.90 41.83 -0.16
C ALA A 893 -0.82 41.69 0.93
N GLU A 894 -0.32 42.79 1.47
CA GLU A 894 0.51 42.73 2.67
C GLU A 894 -0.38 42.28 3.84
N ASP A 895 -0.23 41.02 4.26
CA ASP A 895 -0.97 40.47 5.40
C ASP A 895 -0.53 41.16 6.70
N ASN A 896 -1.27 42.21 7.09
CA ASN A 896 -1.27 42.73 8.45
C ASN A 896 -2.12 41.81 9.35
N SER A 897 -1.63 40.62 9.70
CA SER A 897 -2.19 39.85 10.80
C SER A 897 -1.10 39.26 11.70
N TYR A 898 -1.04 39.79 12.92
CA TYR A 898 -0.29 39.23 14.04
C TYR A 898 -0.69 37.76 14.29
N GLY A 899 0.30 36.87 14.28
CA GLY A 899 0.20 35.54 14.90
C GLY A 899 0.30 34.34 13.96
N SER A 900 1.43 34.16 13.27
CA SER A 900 1.87 32.84 12.80
C SER A 900 3.13 32.43 13.57
N SER A 901 3.07 31.26 14.17
CA SER A 901 4.09 30.62 15.00
C SER A 901 5.46 30.56 14.34
N GLU A 902 6.48 30.80 15.16
CA GLU A 902 7.92 30.69 14.93
C GLU A 902 8.31 29.39 14.19
N MET A 903 8.50 29.46 12.86
CA MET A 903 9.49 28.60 12.18
C MET A 903 9.95 29.04 10.79
N ASP A 904 9.60 30.23 10.29
CA ASP A 904 9.99 30.68 8.93
C ASP A 904 10.57 32.11 8.86
N SER A 905 11.05 32.67 9.97
CA SER A 905 11.55 34.06 10.00
C SER A 905 12.97 34.19 10.56
N GLU A 906 13.94 33.56 9.92
CA GLU A 906 15.32 34.05 9.93
C GLU A 906 15.90 33.93 8.53
N MET A 907 16.82 34.84 8.19
CA MET A 907 17.58 34.97 6.94
C MET A 907 17.06 36.02 5.93
N SER A 908 17.02 37.28 6.37
CA SER A 908 17.35 38.41 5.48
C SER A 908 18.56 39.16 6.03
N THR A 909 19.76 38.80 5.58
CA THR A 909 20.91 39.72 5.54
C THR A 909 21.94 39.17 4.55
N ASP A 910 22.40 40.10 3.71
CA ASP A 910 23.60 40.08 2.86
C ASP A 910 23.56 39.15 1.64
N SER A 911 23.92 39.55 0.41
CA SER A 911 24.21 40.83 -0.27
C SER A 911 24.49 40.44 -1.73
N ASP A 912 24.14 41.32 -2.67
CA ASP A 912 24.64 41.38 -4.05
C ASP A 912 24.42 40.18 -4.98
N ASP A 913 23.34 40.23 -5.78
CA ASP A 913 23.42 39.81 -7.19
C ASP A 913 22.24 40.39 -8.01
N HIS A 914 22.61 41.29 -8.92
CA HIS A 914 21.92 41.78 -10.11
C HIS A 914 20.37 41.82 -10.19
N ASP A 915 19.86 43.04 -10.22
CA ASP A 915 18.71 43.62 -10.96
C ASP A 915 18.02 42.72 -12.03
N GLN A 916 17.44 41.58 -11.64
CA GLN A 916 16.63 40.73 -12.51
C GLN A 916 15.14 41.01 -12.27
N GLY A 917 14.54 41.78 -13.18
CA GLY A 917 13.11 42.09 -13.13
C GLY A 917 12.24 40.83 -13.00
N SER A 918 11.11 40.95 -12.31
CA SER A 918 10.18 39.84 -12.13
C SER A 918 9.47 39.47 -13.44
N TYR A 919 9.42 38.17 -13.74
CA TYR A 919 8.77 37.64 -14.93
C TYR A 919 7.58 36.74 -14.59
N VAL A 920 6.65 36.60 -15.53
CA VAL A 920 5.54 35.65 -15.45
C VAL A 920 5.54 34.75 -16.67
N PHE A 921 5.37 33.45 -16.47
CA PHE A 921 5.19 32.46 -17.52
C PHE A 921 3.73 31.99 -17.57
N THR A 922 3.11 32.03 -18.75
CA THR A 922 1.77 31.50 -18.97
C THR A 922 1.71 30.52 -20.14
N SER A 923 0.86 29.50 -20.05
CA SER A 923 0.64 28.50 -21.10
C SER A 923 -0.81 28.04 -21.06
N PHE A 924 -1.44 27.84 -22.24
CA PHE A 924 -2.84 27.46 -22.35
C PHE A 924 -3.03 26.50 -23.52
N ASP A 925 -3.71 25.39 -23.29
CA ASP A 925 -4.08 24.38 -24.29
C ASP A 925 -5.53 23.97 -24.07
N SER A 926 -6.29 23.87 -25.15
CA SER A 926 -7.63 23.27 -25.11
C SER A 926 -7.53 21.76 -25.09
N ALA A 927 -8.43 21.10 -24.37
CA ALA A 927 -8.63 19.66 -24.49
C ALA A 927 -8.83 19.29 -25.98
N HIS A 928 -8.03 18.36 -26.48
CA HIS A 928 -8.13 17.93 -27.87
C HIS A 928 -9.42 17.13 -28.08
N CYS A 929 -10.22 17.54 -29.07
CA CYS A 929 -11.34 16.76 -29.58
C CYS A 929 -10.93 16.06 -30.89
N ASP A 930 -11.47 14.87 -31.13
CA ASP A 930 -11.25 14.20 -32.41
C ASP A 930 -12.06 14.85 -33.56
N ARG A 931 -11.81 14.41 -34.80
CA ARG A 931 -12.53 14.88 -36.00
C ARG A 931 -14.04 14.61 -35.96
N GLY A 932 -14.54 13.82 -35.00
CA GLY A 932 -15.95 13.52 -34.78
C GLY A 932 -16.60 14.37 -33.68
N GLY A 933 -15.85 15.25 -33.02
CA GLY A 933 -16.33 16.07 -31.90
C GLY A 933 -16.40 15.34 -30.57
N PHE A 934 -15.74 14.18 -30.42
CA PHE A 934 -15.66 13.46 -29.15
C PHE A 934 -14.40 13.85 -28.39
N ASP A 935 -14.57 14.05 -27.08
CA ASP A 935 -13.50 14.35 -26.12
C ASP A 935 -12.52 13.16 -26.02
N LEU A 936 -11.22 13.44 -26.20
CA LEU A 936 -10.13 12.45 -26.13
C LEU A 936 -9.76 12.01 -24.70
N ASN A 937 -10.56 12.39 -23.69
CA ASN A 937 -10.21 12.31 -22.28
C ASN A 937 -9.02 13.20 -21.92
N ASP A 938 -8.83 14.27 -22.69
CA ASP A 938 -7.84 15.31 -22.44
C ASP A 938 -8.43 16.35 -21.48
N LEU A 939 -7.55 17.09 -20.82
CA LEU A 939 -7.94 18.19 -19.95
C LEU A 939 -7.45 19.49 -20.57
N ASP A 940 -8.21 20.57 -20.38
CA ASP A 940 -7.71 21.91 -20.65
C ASP A 940 -6.50 22.15 -19.75
N LYS A 941 -5.36 22.47 -20.38
CA LYS A 941 -4.10 22.69 -19.67
C LYS A 941 -3.88 24.18 -19.52
N HIS A 942 -3.55 24.61 -18.32
CA HIS A 942 -3.29 26.00 -18.05
C HIS A 942 -2.18 26.17 -17.00
N VAL A 943 -1.32 27.15 -17.20
CA VAL A 943 -0.24 27.49 -16.27
C VAL A 943 -0.14 29.01 -16.19
N SER A 944 -0.05 29.54 -14.97
CA SER A 944 0.26 30.95 -14.72
C SER A 944 1.16 31.08 -13.49
N LEU A 945 2.45 31.24 -13.74
CA LEU A 945 3.50 31.19 -12.72
C LEU A 945 4.38 32.44 -12.75
N GLU A 946 4.59 33.05 -11.60
CA GLU A 946 5.71 33.97 -11.43
C GLU A 946 7.02 33.17 -11.43
N VAL A 947 8.01 33.64 -12.18
CA VAL A 947 9.27 32.94 -12.43
C VAL A 947 10.47 33.88 -12.39
N ASP A 948 11.62 33.35 -11.95
CA ASP A 948 12.92 33.93 -12.29
C ASP A 948 13.36 33.45 -13.67
N CYS A 949 13.89 34.36 -14.47
CA CYS A 949 14.36 34.06 -15.81
C CYS A 949 15.87 34.27 -15.91
N ASP A 950 16.59 33.17 -16.11
CA ASP A 950 17.99 33.21 -16.56
C ASP A 950 18.00 33.21 -18.10
N SER A 951 18.01 34.42 -18.66
CA SER A 951 18.30 34.64 -20.07
C SER A 951 19.81 34.74 -20.23
N GLY A 952 20.48 33.60 -20.48
CA GLY A 952 21.92 33.57 -20.72
C GLY A 952 22.38 34.66 -21.71
N ILE A 953 23.64 35.10 -21.57
CA ILE A 953 24.27 36.34 -22.10
C ILE A 953 24.20 36.55 -23.64
N SER A 954 23.43 35.79 -24.40
CA SER A 954 23.16 36.07 -25.81
C SER A 954 21.83 35.46 -26.24
N GLY A 955 20.99 36.24 -26.93
CA GLY A 955 19.61 35.89 -27.35
C GLY A 955 19.44 34.71 -28.34
N ARG A 956 20.38 33.76 -28.35
CA ARG A 956 20.32 32.50 -29.12
C ARG A 956 19.97 31.27 -28.27
N HIS A 957 19.97 31.37 -26.94
CA HIS A 957 19.64 30.24 -26.04
C HIS A 957 18.17 30.24 -25.59
N ILE A 958 17.62 29.04 -25.36
CA ILE A 958 16.27 28.87 -24.82
C ILE A 958 16.26 29.37 -23.37
N PRO A 959 15.32 30.26 -22.96
CA PRO A 959 15.28 30.80 -21.60
C PRO A 959 15.10 29.71 -20.54
N ARG A 960 15.81 29.84 -19.41
CA ARG A 960 15.68 28.97 -18.24
C ARG A 960 14.83 29.64 -17.18
N LEU A 961 13.79 28.95 -16.73
CA LEU A 961 12.78 29.48 -15.81
C LEU A 961 12.77 28.71 -14.49
N TYR A 962 12.69 29.45 -13.38
CA TYR A 962 12.63 28.90 -12.02
C TYR A 962 11.32 29.30 -11.35
N THR A 963 10.56 28.32 -10.84
CA THR A 963 9.22 28.52 -10.29
C THR A 963 9.24 29.30 -8.98
N LYS A 964 8.44 30.37 -8.85
CA LYS A 964 8.23 31.06 -7.56
C LYS A 964 6.87 30.72 -6.95
N ARG A 965 5.80 31.24 -7.55
CA ARG A 965 4.43 31.11 -7.05
C ARG A 965 3.41 31.11 -8.19
N TRP A 966 2.20 30.63 -7.89
CA TRP A 966 1.05 30.78 -8.77
C TRP A 966 0.56 32.23 -8.75
N ILE A 967 0.17 32.76 -9.91
CA ILE A 967 -0.30 34.14 -10.03
C ILE A 967 -1.50 34.24 -10.98
N HIS A 968 -2.53 34.98 -10.58
CA HIS A 968 -3.71 35.23 -11.41
C HIS A 968 -3.54 36.47 -12.26
N GLY A 969 -4.04 36.44 -13.50
CA GLY A 969 -4.01 37.61 -14.37
C GLY A 969 -4.59 37.40 -15.75
N LEU A 970 -4.85 38.52 -16.43
CA LEU A 970 -5.35 38.59 -17.79
C LEU A 970 -4.17 38.80 -18.75
N CYS A 971 -4.06 37.95 -19.76
CA CYS A 971 -2.91 37.93 -20.68
C CYS A 971 -3.35 38.09 -22.13
N PHE A 972 -3.05 39.24 -22.76
CA PHE A 972 -3.46 39.55 -24.13
C PHE A 972 -2.30 39.36 -25.12
N TYR A 973 -2.27 38.19 -25.76
CA TYR A 973 -1.14 37.71 -26.58
C TYR A 973 -1.19 38.10 -28.06
N GLN A 974 -2.32 38.63 -28.55
CA GLN A 974 -2.50 39.14 -29.93
C GLN A 974 -2.11 38.14 -31.04
N GLY A 975 -2.45 36.85 -30.88
CA GLY A 975 -2.15 35.83 -31.90
C GLY A 975 -0.67 35.50 -32.07
N ARG A 976 0.21 35.89 -31.13
CA ARG A 976 1.62 35.49 -31.12
C ARG A 976 1.73 33.98 -30.85
N PRO A 977 2.67 33.27 -31.49
CA PRO A 977 2.93 31.88 -31.18
C PRO A 977 3.68 31.75 -29.83
N PRO A 978 3.43 30.67 -29.06
CA PRO A 978 4.17 30.41 -27.83
C PRO A 978 5.64 30.06 -28.14
N ARG A 979 6.56 30.50 -27.29
CA ARG A 979 8.00 30.25 -27.43
C ARG A 979 8.46 29.07 -26.59
N PRO A 980 9.52 28.34 -26.99
CA PRO A 980 10.11 27.30 -26.15
C PRO A 980 10.79 27.91 -24.92
N VAL A 981 10.65 27.24 -23.78
CA VAL A 981 11.33 27.53 -22.51
C VAL A 981 11.77 26.22 -21.86
N ILE A 982 12.74 26.29 -20.95
CA ILE A 982 13.20 25.14 -20.16
C ILE A 982 13.00 25.46 -18.68
N PHE A 983 12.37 24.54 -17.96
CA PHE A 983 12.39 24.49 -16.50
C PHE A 983 13.47 23.51 -16.07
N PRO A 984 14.62 23.99 -15.55
CA PRO A 984 15.73 23.12 -15.18
C PRO A 984 15.34 22.09 -14.12
N TRP A 985 16.04 20.95 -14.10
CA TRP A 985 15.86 19.94 -13.06
C TRP A 985 16.15 20.50 -11.66
N PRO A 986 15.38 20.13 -10.62
CA PRO A 986 15.72 20.44 -9.24
C PRO A 986 17.12 19.90 -8.90
N ALA A 987 17.89 20.64 -8.09
CA ALA A 987 19.26 20.25 -7.72
C ALA A 987 19.32 18.82 -7.14
N SER A 988 18.35 18.45 -6.31
CA SER A 988 18.23 17.11 -5.73
C SER A 988 18.15 15.98 -6.75
N LEU A 989 17.53 16.22 -7.93
CA LEU A 989 17.41 15.23 -9.00
C LEU A 989 18.63 15.25 -9.93
N LYS A 990 19.27 16.42 -10.08
CA LYS A 990 20.48 16.57 -10.90
C LYS A 990 21.71 15.94 -10.24
N ASP A 991 21.78 16.00 -8.91
CA ASP A 991 22.88 15.49 -8.08
C ASP A 991 22.69 14.01 -7.68
N LEU A 992 21.54 13.43 -8.07
CA LEU A 992 21.26 12.01 -8.12
C LEU A 992 21.72 11.45 -9.48
#